data_AF-A0A8W8NYR4-F1
#
_entry.id   AF-A0A8W8NYR4-F1
#
_cell.length_a   1.000
_cell.length_b   1.000
_cell.length_c   1.000
_cell.angle_alpha   90.00
_cell.angle_beta   90.00
_cell.angle_gamma   90.00
#
_symmetry.space_group_name_H-M   'P 1'
#
loop_
_entity.id
_entity.type
_entity.pdbx_description
1 polymer ?
#
loop_
_entity_poly.entity_id
_entity_poly.type
_entity_poly.pdbx_seq_one_letter_code
_entity_poly.pdbx_strand_id
1 'polypeptide(L)'
;MGKAFFFTACTLFLFALVQPSAGKAYSSAERQELLREIERELERSEFFERENKKGDKNEDNSDESTNVLDEKDVDPDDPDMRLVLSMGVVVDGVVKHPKGLHADDSKKIKAKNLDRTIETEEEKEKEGEQGKQKRRKRNFGPNWPNWPNGIVPYVFDSSILANRKYFLQAAELFQNLTCIRWKPRSSEVEAEVGHKGYTLVRSGTSCSAGVGFYGDGEHIINLKEPGCGTVGVAAHEMLHRLGQRHEQSRSDRDRYVQIRWDRIDPDSQYNYYRRLTYNRNPYDIGSVMQYGYGEGRGIELRDKNLLFLEFPGNEVLSFYDIKDVLDQYDCTTHCASPPDCQNEGYVNVECTCTCPVGFTGTNCDTIITDPDCGGFIHLKENDPSLERDSDVTVISPNYPGPVGQDKICRWAITAPAGYIIKMTIDDLHMAYNPDTLRCYHWLEIQYNLPGQPGVRRCGDIVGETFLTSVDSPTLMIVTMDTKFAGRRVSHKGFKLHFEKEREVCRDNPCVYGVCVPTEAKACQYKCVCQSGYTGEKCDQVIVDAKLKCTFERFEKCFFDNVQQGDDFEWGQGFKDTISKETGPEKAFRGERFLFAEMSLPRVPGNKAILQTTVPLPAKAGCLSFAYNMFGRTVNKLSLYAEGPGSGREVLWSKEGNQGSDWLTETVDITATEGMKLSFEAITGESWDSDVALDEITWEVGQCRNDIFGDCVVVGEEYTGTRDYTRKGVTCQAWSSNTPHQISSTYSNLASESNYCRIADEPSPWCYTMDNATRWDWCSVPYCFATECTHTLNGKEYTGTVSHTKTGKPCQRWDSQTPHKHDYNHLSKDENYCRNTDGSAGPWCYTMDPDIRWELCDVPKCEKIERECILTGRGLDYIGKKSVSQSGKTCLSWASSYLVASMQEDANYCRNPDYSSKPWCYVQGGTGPVKEYCDIPSCADSPCFPNPCKNRGQCMEEGTSYSCSCLNGFSGENCEIQATGPVEEDCKRSGIGYDYTGKVSVTESGRTCQAWSSQTPHSHSLTSPPENYCRNPDNEPAPWCYTTDPNKRWELCNISDCETPPLECLPKNDPKGKKYFGTMSVAKTGDPCQRWDSQTPHEHSFDKLSDQENYCRNSDGDNAPWCYTTNKDNRWEYCAIPHC
;
A
#
# COMPACT_ATOMS: atom_id res chain seq x y z
N MET A 1 -15.05 -45.93 -54.67
CA MET A 1 -13.79 -45.67 -55.41
C MET A 1 -13.72 -44.17 -55.72
N GLY A 2 -12.54 -43.57 -55.90
CA GLY A 2 -12.41 -42.14 -56.28
C GLY A 2 -11.32 -41.32 -55.57
N LYS A 3 -10.77 -41.76 -54.43
CA LYS A 3 -9.72 -41.04 -53.67
C LYS A 3 -8.31 -41.10 -54.30
N ALA A 4 -8.19 -41.01 -55.63
CA ALA A 4 -6.93 -41.29 -56.34
C ALA A 4 -6.53 -40.28 -57.44
N PHE A 5 -7.31 -39.21 -57.68
CA PHE A 5 -7.05 -38.29 -58.80
C PHE A 5 -6.76 -36.82 -58.42
N PHE A 6 -7.01 -36.39 -57.18
CA PHE A 6 -6.73 -35.01 -56.75
C PHE A 6 -5.29 -34.76 -56.30
N PHE A 7 -4.53 -35.80 -55.96
CA PHE A 7 -3.17 -35.66 -55.41
C PHE A 7 -2.06 -35.44 -56.45
N THR A 8 -2.38 -35.51 -57.75
CA THR A 8 -1.38 -35.50 -58.83
C THR A 8 -1.28 -34.17 -59.60
N ALA A 9 -2.22 -33.23 -59.38
CA ALA A 9 -2.24 -31.93 -60.06
C ALA A 9 -1.52 -30.84 -59.25
N CYS A 10 -1.76 -30.77 -57.94
CA CYS A 10 -1.26 -29.68 -57.08
C CYS A 10 0.27 -29.69 -56.91
N THR A 11 0.90 -30.88 -56.95
CA THR A 11 2.36 -31.06 -56.86
C THR A 11 3.14 -30.62 -58.10
N LEU A 12 2.48 -30.43 -59.25
CA LEU A 12 3.15 -30.02 -60.49
C LEU A 12 3.22 -28.49 -60.68
N PHE A 13 2.34 -27.71 -60.04
CA PHE A 13 2.40 -26.24 -60.10
C PHE A 13 3.39 -25.65 -59.08
N LEU A 14 3.51 -26.26 -57.89
CA LEU A 14 4.40 -25.80 -56.82
C LEU A 14 5.91 -25.94 -57.14
N PHE A 15 6.29 -26.67 -58.18
CA PHE A 15 7.70 -26.83 -58.59
C PHE A 15 8.18 -25.81 -59.64
N ALA A 16 7.30 -24.95 -60.17
CA ALA A 16 7.61 -24.05 -61.29
C ALA A 16 8.08 -22.64 -60.89
N LEU A 17 7.89 -22.23 -59.63
CA LEU A 17 8.10 -20.85 -59.16
C LEU A 17 9.25 -20.66 -58.14
N VAL A 18 10.07 -21.69 -57.91
CA VAL A 18 11.21 -21.62 -56.98
C VAL A 18 12.53 -21.92 -57.69
N GLN A 19 12.99 -20.98 -58.51
CA GLN A 19 14.42 -20.77 -58.75
C GLN A 19 14.74 -19.26 -58.73
N PRO A 20 15.76 -18.82 -57.96
CA PRO A 20 16.10 -17.39 -57.85
C PRO A 20 17.00 -16.94 -59.01
N SER A 21 16.45 -16.17 -59.95
CA SER A 21 17.23 -15.56 -61.03
C SER A 21 17.14 -14.03 -61.01
N ALA A 22 18.26 -13.39 -60.64
CA ALA A 22 18.66 -11.99 -60.86
C ALA A 22 17.56 -10.89 -60.79
N GLY A 23 17.67 -10.02 -59.79
CA GLY A 23 16.67 -9.00 -59.47
C GLY A 23 16.22 -8.11 -60.64
N LYS A 24 14.89 -8.09 -60.85
CA LYS A 24 14.16 -6.99 -61.46
C LYS A 24 12.99 -6.63 -60.54
N ALA A 25 12.69 -5.35 -60.42
CA ALA A 25 11.46 -4.91 -59.77
C ALA A 25 10.27 -5.09 -60.73
N TYR A 26 9.18 -5.68 -60.25
CA TYR A 26 7.90 -5.69 -60.96
C TYR A 26 7.33 -4.27 -61.04
N SER A 27 6.75 -3.92 -62.19
CA SER A 27 6.00 -2.68 -62.36
C SER A 27 4.69 -2.68 -61.56
N SER A 28 4.11 -1.49 -61.33
CA SER A 28 2.82 -1.38 -60.64
C SER A 28 1.67 -2.06 -61.40
N ALA A 29 1.72 -2.08 -62.73
CA ALA A 29 0.73 -2.78 -63.57
C ALA A 29 0.77 -4.30 -63.38
N GLU A 30 1.97 -4.91 -63.32
CA GLU A 30 2.13 -6.34 -63.07
C GLU A 30 1.67 -6.74 -61.67
N ARG A 31 1.82 -5.86 -60.67
CA ARG A 31 1.25 -6.07 -59.32
C ARG A 31 -0.27 -5.96 -59.31
N GLN A 32 -0.86 -5.01 -60.05
CA GLN A 32 -2.33 -4.87 -60.13
C GLN A 32 -3.01 -6.07 -60.79
N GLU A 33 -2.43 -6.63 -61.86
CA GLU A 33 -3.04 -7.78 -62.53
C GLU A 33 -2.95 -9.06 -61.67
N LEU A 34 -1.84 -9.25 -60.95
CA LEU A 34 -1.69 -10.36 -59.99
C LEU A 34 -2.70 -10.26 -58.82
N LEU A 35 -3.02 -9.05 -58.35
CA LEU A 35 -4.04 -8.84 -57.33
C LEU A 35 -5.45 -9.19 -57.85
N ARG A 36 -5.82 -8.76 -59.06
CA ARG A 36 -7.11 -9.10 -59.70
C ARG A 36 -7.31 -10.61 -59.90
N GLU A 37 -6.23 -11.34 -60.16
CA GLU A 37 -6.29 -12.79 -60.36
C GLU A 37 -6.46 -13.54 -59.02
N ILE A 38 -5.97 -12.96 -57.91
CA ILE A 38 -6.24 -13.44 -56.54
C ILE A 38 -7.67 -13.11 -56.10
N GLU A 39 -8.18 -11.91 -56.37
CA GLU A 39 -9.58 -11.51 -56.09
C GLU A 39 -10.58 -12.48 -56.74
N ARG A 40 -10.38 -12.84 -58.01
CA ARG A 40 -11.25 -13.76 -58.76
C ARG A 40 -11.30 -15.19 -58.21
N GLU A 41 -10.24 -15.68 -57.58
CA GLU A 41 -10.26 -16.98 -56.91
C GLU A 41 -10.90 -16.89 -55.50
N LEU A 42 -10.79 -15.74 -54.82
CA LEU A 42 -11.51 -15.48 -53.57
C LEU A 42 -13.03 -15.39 -53.78
N GLU A 43 -13.51 -14.63 -54.76
CA GLU A 43 -14.93 -14.57 -55.15
C GLU A 43 -15.50 -15.97 -55.46
N ARG A 44 -14.67 -16.85 -56.03
CA ARG A 44 -15.02 -18.24 -56.35
C ARG A 44 -15.26 -19.10 -55.11
N SER A 45 -14.61 -18.77 -53.99
CA SER A 45 -14.76 -19.50 -52.72
C SER A 45 -16.04 -19.12 -51.98
N GLU A 46 -16.42 -17.84 -51.97
CA GLU A 46 -17.64 -17.37 -51.29
C GLU A 46 -18.94 -17.86 -51.95
N PHE A 47 -18.89 -18.26 -53.23
CA PHE A 47 -20.06 -18.74 -53.96
C PHE A 47 -20.65 -20.03 -53.34
N PHE A 48 -19.86 -20.82 -52.62
CA PHE A 48 -20.27 -22.15 -52.13
C PHE A 48 -21.12 -22.14 -50.84
N GLU A 49 -21.12 -21.04 -50.07
CA GLU A 49 -21.94 -20.95 -48.83
C GLU A 49 -23.32 -20.30 -49.05
N ARG A 50 -23.51 -19.56 -50.15
CA ARG A 50 -24.71 -18.71 -50.35
C ARG A 50 -25.99 -19.42 -50.82
N GLU A 51 -25.98 -20.72 -51.14
CA GLU A 51 -27.21 -21.42 -51.57
C GLU A 51 -28.19 -21.75 -50.43
N ASN A 52 -27.75 -21.81 -49.16
CA ASN A 52 -28.50 -22.50 -48.11
C ASN A 52 -29.58 -21.69 -47.37
N LYS A 53 -29.76 -20.38 -47.62
CA LYS A 53 -30.86 -19.58 -47.03
C LYS A 53 -31.41 -18.54 -48.01
N LYS A 54 -32.64 -18.77 -48.49
CA LYS A 54 -33.45 -17.86 -49.32
C LYS A 54 -34.82 -17.63 -48.69
N GLY A 55 -35.36 -16.43 -48.87
CA GLY A 55 -36.72 -16.03 -48.44
C GLY A 55 -36.71 -15.07 -47.25
N ASP A 56 -37.35 -13.89 -47.31
CA ASP A 56 -37.97 -13.24 -48.48
C ASP A 56 -38.03 -11.71 -48.26
N LYS A 57 -37.75 -10.93 -49.32
CA LYS A 57 -38.39 -9.68 -49.83
C LYS A 57 -39.01 -8.62 -48.87
N ASN A 58 -39.07 -7.31 -49.19
CA ASN A 58 -38.61 -6.53 -50.36
C ASN A 58 -38.65 -5.00 -50.05
N GLU A 59 -37.98 -4.19 -50.90
CA GLU A 59 -38.38 -2.85 -51.46
C GLU A 59 -38.83 -1.68 -50.51
N ASP A 60 -38.60 -0.38 -50.78
CA ASP A 60 -37.89 0.31 -51.88
C ASP A 60 -37.38 1.74 -51.46
N ASN A 61 -36.87 2.51 -52.44
CA ASN A 61 -36.42 3.92 -52.43
C ASN A 61 -37.56 4.95 -52.10
N SER A 62 -37.36 6.28 -51.94
CA SER A 62 -36.40 7.23 -52.55
C SER A 62 -36.26 8.62 -51.88
N ASP A 63 -35.11 9.26 -52.09
CA ASP A 63 -34.79 10.71 -52.29
C ASP A 63 -35.51 11.89 -51.58
N GLU A 64 -34.72 12.59 -50.76
CA GLU A 64 -34.29 14.01 -50.88
C GLU A 64 -35.29 15.21 -50.90
N SER A 65 -35.32 15.93 -49.77
CA SER A 65 -35.55 17.40 -49.60
C SER A 65 -36.99 17.94 -49.90
N THR A 66 -37.54 18.97 -49.23
CA THR A 66 -36.99 20.19 -48.58
C THR A 66 -37.91 20.76 -47.49
N ASN A 67 -37.36 21.62 -46.61
CA ASN A 67 -38.00 22.78 -45.93
C ASN A 67 -39.26 22.60 -45.04
N VAL A 68 -39.03 22.76 -43.73
CA VAL A 68 -39.76 23.64 -42.77
C VAL A 68 -41.27 23.88 -42.97
N LEU A 69 -42.06 23.48 -41.97
CA LEU A 69 -43.47 23.90 -41.78
C LEU A 69 -43.59 24.94 -40.64
N ASP A 70 -44.63 25.79 -40.69
CA ASP A 70 -44.94 26.83 -39.68
C ASP A 70 -45.77 26.21 -38.51
N GLU A 71 -45.60 26.78 -37.32
CA GLU A 71 -45.99 26.28 -35.99
C GLU A 71 -47.51 26.29 -35.72
N LYS A 72 -48.35 26.36 -36.77
CA LYS A 72 -49.78 26.67 -36.69
C LYS A 72 -50.69 25.71 -37.46
N ASP A 73 -50.12 24.86 -38.31
CA ASP A 73 -50.82 23.85 -39.10
C ASP A 73 -50.51 22.41 -38.61
N VAL A 74 -50.01 22.27 -37.37
CA VAL A 74 -49.60 20.98 -36.77
C VAL A 74 -50.63 20.51 -35.74
N ASP A 75 -50.98 19.22 -35.79
CA ASP A 75 -51.95 18.59 -34.89
C ASP A 75 -51.35 18.39 -33.47
N PRO A 76 -52.01 18.86 -32.39
CA PRO A 76 -51.48 18.76 -31.03
C PRO A 76 -51.44 17.34 -30.44
N ASP A 77 -52.06 16.34 -31.08
CA ASP A 77 -52.07 14.94 -30.59
C ASP A 77 -51.06 14.01 -31.31
N ASP A 78 -50.15 14.55 -32.14
CA ASP A 78 -49.11 13.77 -32.82
C ASP A 78 -48.09 13.13 -31.82
N PRO A 79 -47.84 11.81 -31.89
CA PRO A 79 -46.96 11.11 -30.95
C PRO A 79 -45.46 11.30 -31.23
N ASP A 80 -45.04 11.54 -32.48
CA ASP A 80 -43.63 11.64 -32.86
C ASP A 80 -43.06 13.03 -32.52
N MET A 81 -43.87 14.09 -32.59
CA MET A 81 -43.49 15.41 -32.04
C MET A 81 -43.33 15.43 -30.52
N ARG A 82 -43.94 14.47 -29.81
CA ARG A 82 -43.78 14.30 -28.36
C ARG A 82 -42.37 13.82 -27.97
N LEU A 83 -41.65 13.18 -28.90
CA LEU A 83 -40.25 12.80 -28.75
C LEU A 83 -39.33 14.03 -28.77
N VAL A 84 -39.56 14.97 -29.69
CA VAL A 84 -38.74 16.18 -29.86
C VAL A 84 -38.83 17.10 -28.63
N LEU A 85 -40.02 17.22 -28.04
CA LEU A 85 -40.30 18.10 -26.90
C LEU A 85 -39.94 17.52 -25.51
N SER A 86 -39.55 16.24 -25.43
CA SER A 86 -39.22 15.57 -24.15
C SER A 86 -37.72 15.38 -23.89
N MET A 87 -36.87 15.74 -24.86
CA MET A 87 -35.41 15.64 -24.75
C MET A 87 -34.79 16.82 -23.98
N GLY A 88 -33.95 16.56 -22.99
CA GLY A 88 -32.99 17.57 -22.52
C GLY A 88 -32.33 17.27 -21.18
N VAL A 89 -31.19 17.93 -20.95
CA VAL A 89 -30.47 17.86 -19.67
C VAL A 89 -31.18 18.77 -18.67
N VAL A 90 -31.56 18.24 -17.51
CA VAL A 90 -32.10 19.06 -16.42
C VAL A 90 -30.91 19.74 -15.73
N VAL A 91 -30.76 21.04 -15.94
CA VAL A 91 -29.71 21.86 -15.32
C VAL A 91 -30.39 23.00 -14.57
N ASP A 92 -30.15 23.08 -13.26
CA ASP A 92 -30.75 24.08 -12.38
C ASP A 92 -32.30 24.02 -12.38
N GLY A 93 -32.87 22.82 -12.54
CA GLY A 93 -34.32 22.58 -12.65
C GLY A 93 -34.94 22.88 -14.02
N VAL A 94 -34.14 23.32 -15.00
CA VAL A 94 -34.60 23.69 -16.35
C VAL A 94 -34.06 22.70 -17.39
N VAL A 95 -34.96 22.22 -18.26
CA VAL A 95 -34.62 21.33 -19.39
C VAL A 95 -33.86 22.14 -20.45
N LYS A 96 -32.67 21.68 -20.84
CA LYS A 96 -31.82 22.31 -21.87
C LYS A 96 -31.42 21.31 -22.95
N HIS A 97 -31.57 21.69 -24.22
CA HIS A 97 -31.17 20.91 -25.37
C HIS A 97 -29.71 21.23 -25.78
N PRO A 98 -28.81 20.25 -25.87
CA PRO A 98 -27.49 20.43 -26.49
C PRO A 98 -27.60 20.71 -28.00
N LYS A 99 -26.57 21.32 -28.60
CA LYS A 99 -26.46 21.49 -30.06
C LYS A 99 -25.37 20.57 -30.62
N GLY A 100 -25.78 19.51 -31.32
CA GLY A 100 -24.90 18.71 -32.18
C GLY A 100 -25.08 19.08 -33.66
N LEU A 101 -24.03 18.98 -34.46
CA LEU A 101 -24.04 19.26 -35.90
C LEU A 101 -23.49 18.07 -36.70
N HIS A 102 -24.00 17.91 -37.93
CA HIS A 102 -23.74 16.85 -38.92
C HIS A 102 -24.04 15.39 -38.54
N ALA A 103 -25.04 14.83 -39.22
CA ALA A 103 -25.35 13.39 -39.22
C ALA A 103 -24.49 12.57 -40.21
N ASP A 104 -23.61 13.22 -40.98
CA ASP A 104 -22.93 12.59 -42.13
C ASP A 104 -21.60 11.94 -41.77
N ASP A 105 -20.90 12.44 -40.76
CA ASP A 105 -19.63 11.84 -40.32
C ASP A 105 -19.85 10.53 -39.53
N SER A 106 -20.96 10.40 -38.80
CA SER A 106 -21.40 9.12 -38.22
C SER A 106 -21.65 8.03 -39.26
N LYS A 107 -21.90 8.39 -40.54
CA LYS A 107 -21.99 7.42 -41.65
C LYS A 107 -20.60 6.96 -42.12
N LYS A 108 -19.62 7.88 -42.16
CA LYS A 108 -18.25 7.60 -42.63
C LYS A 108 -17.49 6.63 -41.73
N ILE A 109 -17.78 6.61 -40.42
CA ILE A 109 -17.12 5.72 -39.45
C ILE A 109 -17.31 4.22 -39.79
N LYS A 110 -18.41 3.83 -40.44
CA LYS A 110 -18.63 2.43 -40.89
C LYS A 110 -17.75 1.99 -42.07
N ALA A 111 -17.00 2.90 -42.69
CA ALA A 111 -16.15 2.62 -43.86
C ALA A 111 -14.64 2.63 -43.56
N LYS A 112 -14.22 2.59 -42.29
CA LYS A 112 -12.81 2.71 -41.87
C LYS A 112 -12.18 1.46 -41.24
N ASN A 113 -12.79 0.29 -41.43
CA ASN A 113 -12.12 -0.99 -41.25
C ASN A 113 -11.68 -1.52 -42.63
N LEU A 114 -10.36 -1.63 -42.82
CA LEU A 114 -9.59 -1.98 -44.02
C LEU A 114 -9.16 -0.81 -44.94
N ASP A 115 -7.88 -0.91 -45.32
CA ASP A 115 -7.07 -0.21 -46.33
C ASP A 115 -6.49 1.22 -46.11
N ARG A 116 -5.43 1.54 -46.88
CA ARG A 116 -4.47 2.66 -46.76
C ARG A 116 -4.48 3.55 -48.03
N THR A 117 -4.03 4.81 -47.93
CA THR A 117 -2.92 5.43 -48.74
C THR A 117 -2.81 6.97 -48.64
N ILE A 118 -1.64 7.46 -48.20
CA ILE A 118 -0.73 8.48 -48.82
C ILE A 118 -1.29 9.74 -49.53
N GLU A 119 -0.89 10.92 -49.01
CA GLU A 119 -0.64 12.27 -49.63
C GLU A 119 -1.81 13.03 -50.34
N THR A 120 -1.86 14.37 -50.38
CA THR A 120 -0.86 15.37 -50.87
C THR A 120 -0.82 16.73 -50.12
N GLU A 121 0.18 17.58 -50.45
CA GLU A 121 0.49 18.89 -49.83
C GLU A 121 -0.36 20.10 -50.32
N GLU A 122 -0.60 21.06 -49.41
CA GLU A 122 -0.60 22.54 -49.58
C GLU A 122 -0.97 23.17 -48.20
N GLU A 123 -0.38 24.25 -47.67
CA GLU A 123 0.91 24.95 -47.91
C GLU A 123 1.29 25.72 -46.61
N LYS A 124 1.92 26.91 -46.65
CA LYS A 124 2.50 27.65 -45.49
C LYS A 124 1.74 28.98 -45.23
N GLU A 125 1.87 29.75 -44.14
CA GLU A 125 3.07 30.28 -43.44
C GLU A 125 2.78 30.80 -41.99
N LYS A 126 3.83 30.82 -41.12
CA LYS A 126 4.29 31.88 -40.15
C LYS A 126 3.31 32.53 -39.14
N GLU A 127 3.69 33.05 -37.97
CA GLU A 127 4.88 33.11 -37.08
C GLU A 127 4.30 33.54 -35.69
N GLY A 128 4.83 33.27 -34.49
CA GLY A 128 6.11 32.77 -34.01
C GLY A 128 6.18 32.78 -32.46
N GLU A 129 7.36 32.41 -31.94
CA GLU A 129 8.01 32.69 -30.62
C GLU A 129 7.23 33.20 -29.38
N GLN A 130 7.52 32.82 -28.12
CA GLN A 130 8.67 32.06 -27.58
C GLN A 130 8.40 31.48 -26.16
N GLY A 131 8.96 30.30 -25.87
CA GLY A 131 9.71 30.02 -24.63
C GLY A 131 9.01 29.80 -23.27
N LYS A 132 9.08 28.55 -22.77
CA LYS A 132 9.93 28.18 -21.61
C LYS A 132 10.02 26.67 -21.37
N GLN A 133 11.16 26.22 -20.88
CA GLN A 133 11.40 24.81 -20.54
C GLN A 133 10.54 24.35 -19.35
N LYS A 134 9.92 23.17 -19.47
CA LYS A 134 9.44 22.34 -18.35
C LYS A 134 10.07 20.94 -18.47
N ARG A 135 10.46 20.36 -17.33
CA ARG A 135 11.18 19.07 -17.27
C ARG A 135 10.26 17.90 -17.69
N ARG A 136 10.76 17.00 -18.55
CA ARG A 136 10.06 15.82 -19.13
C ARG A 136 10.47 14.51 -18.42
N LYS A 137 9.76 13.39 -18.62
CA LYS A 137 9.77 12.23 -17.70
C LYS A 137 9.16 10.89 -18.26
N ARG A 138 9.72 9.91 -19.02
CA ARG A 138 8.90 8.68 -19.41
C ARG A 138 8.95 7.38 -18.57
N ASN A 139 8.12 6.38 -18.89
CA ASN A 139 8.17 4.97 -18.45
C ASN A 139 9.54 4.29 -18.72
N PHE A 140 10.23 4.79 -19.74
CA PHE A 140 11.65 4.57 -19.98
C PHE A 140 12.50 5.08 -18.79
N GLY A 141 13.78 4.72 -18.72
CA GLY A 141 14.69 5.10 -17.63
C GLY A 141 15.87 5.94 -18.10
N PRO A 142 16.62 6.60 -17.19
CA PRO A 142 17.85 7.33 -17.52
C PRO A 142 18.97 6.41 -18.03
N ASN A 143 18.95 5.16 -17.59
CA ASN A 143 20.03 4.19 -17.78
C ASN A 143 19.90 3.30 -19.04
N TRP A 144 18.97 3.60 -19.95
CA TRP A 144 18.77 2.84 -21.21
C TRP A 144 18.78 3.80 -22.41
N PRO A 145 19.87 3.84 -23.21
CA PRO A 145 19.94 4.72 -24.38
C PRO A 145 18.85 4.43 -25.41
N ASN A 146 18.22 5.50 -25.91
CA ASN A 146 17.42 5.47 -27.13
C ASN A 146 18.31 5.05 -28.33
N TRP A 147 17.72 4.43 -29.36
CA TRP A 147 18.41 4.21 -30.62
C TRP A 147 18.69 5.55 -31.33
N PRO A 148 19.94 5.82 -31.76
CA PRO A 148 20.27 7.05 -32.50
C PRO A 148 19.35 7.29 -33.70
N ASN A 149 18.94 8.54 -33.86
CA ASN A 149 18.00 9.00 -34.90
C ASN A 149 16.62 8.28 -34.92
N GLY A 150 16.28 7.46 -33.91
CA GLY A 150 15.08 6.63 -33.92
C GLY A 150 15.11 5.47 -34.93
N ILE A 151 16.29 5.15 -35.48
CA ILE A 151 16.46 4.13 -36.50
C ILE A 151 17.03 2.86 -35.85
N VAL A 152 16.38 1.72 -36.09
CA VAL A 152 16.85 0.40 -35.63
C VAL A 152 17.22 -0.46 -36.83
N PRO A 153 18.53 -0.63 -37.14
CA PRO A 153 18.99 -1.59 -38.14
C PRO A 153 18.68 -3.02 -37.68
N TYR A 154 18.19 -3.90 -38.55
CA TYR A 154 17.90 -5.30 -38.21
C TYR A 154 18.36 -6.32 -39.26
N VAL A 155 18.56 -7.56 -38.79
CA VAL A 155 18.90 -8.75 -39.59
C VAL A 155 18.04 -9.92 -39.11
N PHE A 156 17.54 -10.75 -40.03
CA PHE A 156 16.92 -12.03 -39.69
C PHE A 156 17.95 -13.17 -39.73
N ASP A 157 18.04 -13.95 -38.66
CA ASP A 157 18.75 -15.22 -38.68
C ASP A 157 17.96 -16.28 -39.50
N SER A 158 18.68 -17.31 -39.95
CA SER A 158 18.16 -18.51 -40.60
C SER A 158 17.16 -19.32 -39.75
N SER A 159 17.21 -19.24 -38.41
CA SER A 159 16.34 -20.03 -37.52
C SER A 159 14.90 -19.54 -37.40
N ILE A 160 14.63 -18.26 -37.68
CA ILE A 160 13.27 -17.70 -37.71
C ILE A 160 12.73 -17.76 -39.14
N LEU A 161 11.52 -18.27 -39.33
CA LEU A 161 10.88 -18.45 -40.64
C LEU A 161 9.41 -18.02 -40.60
N ALA A 162 8.57 -18.67 -39.80
CA ALA A 162 7.14 -18.40 -39.72
C ALA A 162 6.79 -17.09 -38.99
N ASN A 163 7.59 -16.69 -38.00
CA ASN A 163 7.33 -15.52 -37.17
C ASN A 163 7.84 -14.21 -37.80
N ARG A 164 8.69 -14.25 -38.84
CA ARG A 164 9.24 -13.06 -39.52
C ARG A 164 8.16 -12.06 -39.94
N LYS A 165 7.00 -12.56 -40.39
CA LYS A 165 5.85 -11.74 -40.82
C LYS A 165 5.28 -10.87 -39.70
N TYR A 166 5.26 -11.36 -38.45
CA TYR A 166 4.72 -10.60 -37.31
C TYR A 166 5.67 -9.46 -36.90
N PHE A 167 6.99 -9.70 -36.96
CA PHE A 167 7.99 -8.64 -36.80
C PHE A 167 7.84 -7.55 -37.87
N LEU A 168 7.66 -7.93 -39.14
CA LEU A 168 7.45 -6.97 -40.23
C LEU A 168 6.14 -6.18 -40.09
N GLN A 169 5.06 -6.81 -39.61
CA GLN A 169 3.80 -6.14 -39.30
C GLN A 169 3.93 -5.17 -38.12
N ALA A 170 4.64 -5.55 -37.05
CA ALA A 170 4.92 -4.66 -35.92
C ALA A 170 5.82 -3.48 -36.34
N ALA A 171 6.85 -3.74 -37.16
CA ALA A 171 7.70 -2.70 -37.75
C ALA A 171 6.88 -1.69 -38.58
N GLU A 172 5.93 -2.18 -39.39
CA GLU A 172 5.03 -1.31 -40.16
C GLU A 172 4.14 -0.44 -39.26
N LEU A 173 3.61 -0.99 -38.15
CA LEU A 173 2.86 -0.21 -37.16
C LEU A 173 3.73 0.91 -36.53
N PHE A 174 4.94 0.61 -36.07
CA PHE A 174 5.85 1.65 -35.56
C PHE A 174 6.14 2.74 -36.59
N GLN A 175 6.31 2.37 -37.86
CA GLN A 175 6.61 3.32 -38.92
C GLN A 175 5.42 4.23 -39.27
N ASN A 176 4.20 3.72 -39.17
CA ASN A 176 2.97 4.47 -39.46
C ASN A 176 2.45 5.29 -38.26
N LEU A 177 2.84 4.97 -37.03
CA LEU A 177 2.28 5.56 -35.80
C LEU A 177 3.30 6.38 -34.99
N THR A 178 4.59 6.26 -35.30
CA THR A 178 5.69 6.93 -34.56
C THR A 178 6.80 7.38 -35.51
N CYS A 179 7.83 8.06 -35.00
CA CYS A 179 9.02 8.41 -35.80
C CYS A 179 10.01 7.25 -35.95
N ILE A 180 9.81 6.11 -35.27
CA ILE A 180 10.73 4.97 -35.30
C ILE A 180 10.79 4.33 -36.69
N ARG A 181 12.01 3.98 -37.15
CA ARG A 181 12.23 3.34 -38.47
C ARG A 181 13.03 2.06 -38.31
N TRP A 182 12.41 0.92 -38.63
CA TRP A 182 13.05 -0.40 -38.58
C TRP A 182 13.58 -0.73 -39.98
N LYS A 183 14.90 -0.63 -40.17
CA LYS A 183 15.55 -0.76 -41.49
C LYS A 183 16.34 -2.07 -41.60
N PRO A 184 16.28 -2.82 -42.71
CA PRO A 184 17.23 -3.90 -42.97
C PRO A 184 18.66 -3.35 -42.91
N ARG A 185 19.57 -4.01 -42.20
CA ARG A 185 20.97 -3.57 -42.06
C ARG A 185 21.68 -3.58 -43.41
N SER A 186 22.29 -2.46 -43.77
CA SER A 186 23.20 -2.32 -44.91
C SER A 186 24.27 -1.25 -44.61
N SER A 187 25.30 -1.16 -45.46
CA SER A 187 26.37 -0.16 -45.33
C SER A 187 25.85 1.28 -45.36
N GLU A 188 24.78 1.51 -46.12
CA GLU A 188 24.12 2.81 -46.25
C GLU A 188 23.37 3.16 -44.95
N VAL A 189 22.71 2.18 -44.32
CA VAL A 189 22.03 2.37 -43.03
C VAL A 189 23.03 2.57 -41.90
N GLU A 190 24.15 1.83 -41.87
CA GLU A 190 25.25 2.08 -40.89
C GLU A 190 25.81 3.50 -41.01
N ALA A 191 25.94 4.02 -42.24
CA ALA A 191 26.35 5.40 -42.48
C ALA A 191 25.29 6.44 -42.09
N GLU A 192 23.99 6.12 -42.24
CA GLU A 192 22.87 6.97 -41.85
C GLU A 192 22.73 7.12 -40.33
N VAL A 193 22.95 6.04 -39.58
CA VAL A 193 22.83 6.04 -38.10
C VAL A 193 24.14 6.37 -37.39
N GLY A 194 25.27 6.36 -38.10
CA GLY A 194 26.60 6.67 -37.55
C GLY A 194 27.17 5.59 -36.62
N HIS A 195 26.56 4.41 -36.56
CA HIS A 195 26.93 3.29 -35.69
C HIS A 195 26.72 1.95 -36.40
N LYS A 196 27.34 0.90 -35.87
CA LYS A 196 27.27 -0.48 -36.39
C LYS A 196 26.32 -1.39 -35.62
N GLY A 197 25.83 -0.92 -34.47
CA GLY A 197 24.87 -1.65 -33.65
C GLY A 197 23.59 -1.99 -34.43
N TYR A 198 23.12 -3.23 -34.29
CA TYR A 198 21.98 -3.76 -35.05
C TYR A 198 21.23 -4.82 -34.24
N THR A 199 19.99 -5.07 -34.60
CA THR A 199 19.13 -6.09 -34.01
C THR A 199 19.17 -7.40 -34.80
N LEU A 200 19.62 -8.51 -34.20
CA LEU A 200 19.44 -9.86 -34.75
C LEU A 200 18.12 -10.46 -34.26
N VAL A 201 17.20 -10.70 -35.19
CA VAL A 201 15.90 -11.34 -34.94
C VAL A 201 16.03 -12.84 -35.28
N ARG A 202 15.76 -13.72 -34.31
CA ARG A 202 15.98 -15.18 -34.42
C ARG A 202 14.94 -16.00 -33.67
N SER A 203 14.90 -17.32 -33.90
CA SER A 203 14.08 -18.24 -33.09
C SER A 203 14.89 -18.65 -31.84
N GLY A 204 14.38 -18.31 -30.66
CA GLY A 204 15.00 -18.66 -29.37
C GLY A 204 14.17 -19.64 -28.55
N THR A 205 14.57 -19.87 -27.30
CA THR A 205 13.86 -20.75 -26.35
C THR A 205 12.60 -20.11 -25.77
N SER A 206 12.50 -18.77 -25.80
CA SER A 206 11.41 -17.93 -25.31
C SER A 206 11.11 -16.79 -26.30
N CYS A 207 10.09 -15.99 -26.00
CA CYS A 207 10.01 -14.60 -26.46
C CYS A 207 10.91 -13.77 -25.53
N SER A 208 11.84 -12.96 -26.07
CA SER A 208 12.66 -12.05 -25.25
C SER A 208 13.50 -11.07 -26.06
N ALA A 209 13.67 -9.86 -25.50
CA ALA A 209 14.58 -8.82 -25.96
C ALA A 209 15.29 -8.12 -24.79
N GLY A 210 16.46 -7.54 -25.07
CA GLY A 210 17.14 -6.61 -24.15
C GLY A 210 16.57 -5.19 -24.28
N VAL A 211 16.77 -4.36 -23.26
CA VAL A 211 16.09 -3.07 -23.11
C VAL A 211 16.94 -1.89 -23.61
N GLY A 212 16.65 -1.37 -24.81
CA GLY A 212 17.32 -0.21 -25.42
C GLY A 212 18.55 -0.54 -26.29
N PHE A 213 19.38 0.47 -26.51
CA PHE A 213 20.61 0.44 -27.31
C PHE A 213 21.87 0.44 -26.41
N TYR A 214 22.85 -0.41 -26.74
CA TYR A 214 24.08 -0.62 -25.95
C TYR A 214 25.38 -0.42 -26.78
N GLY A 215 25.31 0.28 -27.91
CA GLY A 215 26.48 0.61 -28.74
C GLY A 215 26.64 -0.26 -30.01
N ASP A 216 27.86 -0.44 -30.49
CA ASP A 216 28.15 -1.05 -31.81
C ASP A 216 27.91 -2.57 -31.94
N GLY A 217 27.32 -3.21 -30.93
CA GLY A 217 27.15 -4.67 -30.84
C GLY A 217 25.90 -5.26 -31.51
N GLU A 218 25.82 -6.59 -31.48
CA GLU A 218 24.59 -7.32 -31.81
C GLU A 218 23.58 -7.23 -30.66
N HIS A 219 22.33 -6.89 -30.99
CA HIS A 219 21.22 -6.79 -30.05
C HIS A 219 20.20 -7.88 -30.38
N ILE A 220 19.97 -8.85 -29.50
CA ILE A 220 19.11 -10.00 -29.84
C ILE A 220 17.62 -9.66 -29.60
N ILE A 221 16.76 -10.12 -30.52
CA ILE A 221 15.33 -10.37 -30.29
C ILE A 221 15.07 -11.85 -30.59
N ASN A 222 14.53 -12.58 -29.61
CA ASN A 222 14.09 -13.96 -29.77
C ASN A 222 12.57 -14.00 -29.99
N LEU A 223 12.12 -14.60 -31.10
CA LEU A 223 10.72 -14.88 -31.40
C LEU A 223 10.55 -16.39 -31.65
N LYS A 224 10.61 -17.19 -30.58
CA LYS A 224 10.45 -18.66 -30.57
C LYS A 224 9.39 -19.18 -31.56
N GLU A 225 9.80 -20.12 -32.40
CA GLU A 225 8.92 -20.92 -33.26
C GLU A 225 8.83 -22.37 -32.77
N PRO A 226 7.62 -22.92 -32.50
CA PRO A 226 6.35 -22.22 -32.31
C PRO A 226 6.26 -21.52 -30.94
N GLY A 227 5.54 -20.40 -30.88
CA GLY A 227 5.31 -19.65 -29.64
C GLY A 227 4.92 -18.19 -29.87
N CYS A 228 5.89 -17.36 -30.27
CA CYS A 228 5.76 -15.90 -30.33
C CYS A 228 5.03 -15.38 -31.59
N GLY A 229 3.99 -16.10 -32.03
CA GLY A 229 3.36 -15.96 -33.34
C GLY A 229 2.25 -14.91 -33.42
N THR A 230 2.43 -13.73 -32.85
CA THR A 230 1.46 -12.62 -32.94
C THR A 230 2.14 -11.27 -33.12
N VAL A 231 1.43 -10.29 -33.69
CA VAL A 231 1.96 -8.93 -33.87
C VAL A 231 2.17 -8.23 -32.53
N GLY A 232 1.29 -8.45 -31.54
CA GLY A 232 1.43 -7.89 -30.19
C GLY A 232 2.68 -8.39 -29.45
N VAL A 233 3.01 -9.68 -29.55
CA VAL A 233 4.27 -10.20 -28.98
C VAL A 233 5.48 -9.64 -29.72
N ALA A 234 5.43 -9.53 -31.05
CA ALA A 234 6.51 -8.87 -31.78
C ALA A 234 6.68 -7.39 -31.37
N ALA A 235 5.58 -6.65 -31.21
CA ALA A 235 5.57 -5.27 -30.76
C ALA A 235 6.14 -5.10 -29.34
N HIS A 236 5.79 -6.00 -28.40
CA HIS A 236 6.33 -6.04 -27.03
C HIS A 236 7.86 -6.16 -27.01
N GLU A 237 8.42 -7.13 -27.74
CA GLU A 237 9.89 -7.32 -27.82
C GLU A 237 10.58 -6.14 -28.53
N MET A 238 9.86 -5.44 -29.42
CA MET A 238 10.36 -4.25 -30.10
C MET A 238 10.30 -3.00 -29.22
N LEU A 239 9.28 -2.84 -28.36
CA LEU A 239 9.25 -1.79 -27.32
C LEU A 239 10.37 -1.97 -26.30
N HIS A 240 10.64 -3.21 -25.88
CA HIS A 240 11.86 -3.52 -25.13
C HIS A 240 13.12 -3.06 -25.87
N ARG A 241 13.30 -3.46 -27.13
CA ARG A 241 14.47 -3.05 -27.91
C ARG A 241 14.59 -1.53 -28.07
N LEU A 242 13.48 -0.79 -28.07
CA LEU A 242 13.44 0.67 -28.08
C LEU A 242 13.72 1.33 -26.71
N GLY A 243 13.73 0.58 -25.61
CA GLY A 243 14.09 1.05 -24.26
C GLY A 243 12.96 1.00 -23.22
N GLN A 244 11.76 0.55 -23.59
CA GLN A 244 10.61 0.48 -22.67
C GLN A 244 10.70 -0.79 -21.81
N ARG A 245 10.32 -0.69 -20.53
CA ARG A 245 10.12 -1.86 -19.67
C ARG A 245 8.65 -2.21 -19.55
N HIS A 246 8.36 -3.29 -18.82
CA HIS A 246 6.99 -3.67 -18.52
C HIS A 246 6.29 -2.61 -17.68
N GLU A 247 4.98 -2.44 -17.87
CA GLU A 247 4.21 -1.41 -17.16
C GLU A 247 4.23 -1.66 -15.64
N GLN A 248 4.14 -2.93 -15.20
CA GLN A 248 4.32 -3.29 -13.78
C GLN A 248 5.76 -3.14 -13.27
N SER A 249 6.73 -2.68 -14.06
CA SER A 249 8.04 -2.24 -13.55
C SER A 249 8.03 -0.79 -13.05
N ARG A 250 6.98 0.00 -13.34
CA ARG A 250 6.94 1.45 -13.05
C ARG A 250 7.07 1.78 -11.57
N SER A 251 7.68 2.93 -11.30
CA SER A 251 7.88 3.53 -9.98
C SER A 251 6.57 3.84 -9.23
N ASP A 252 5.49 4.13 -9.95
CA ASP A 252 4.16 4.52 -9.44
C ASP A 252 3.12 3.39 -9.41
N ARG A 253 3.46 2.21 -9.95
CA ARG A 253 2.53 1.08 -10.17
C ARG A 253 1.70 0.68 -8.94
N ASP A 254 2.29 0.80 -7.74
CA ASP A 254 1.71 0.28 -6.49
C ASP A 254 0.42 1.07 -6.11
N ARG A 255 0.07 2.14 -6.84
CA ARG A 255 -1.23 2.84 -6.84
C ARG A 255 -2.36 2.08 -7.55
N TYR A 256 -2.05 1.19 -8.50
CA TYR A 256 -3.02 0.53 -9.41
C TYR A 256 -2.98 -1.00 -9.29
N VAL A 257 -1.79 -1.57 -9.14
CA VAL A 257 -1.56 -3.02 -9.03
C VAL A 257 -0.98 -3.41 -7.67
N GLN A 258 -1.29 -4.63 -7.23
CA GLN A 258 -0.63 -5.32 -6.13
C GLN A 258 0.10 -6.55 -6.67
N ILE A 259 1.41 -6.60 -6.46
CA ILE A 259 2.21 -7.78 -6.80
C ILE A 259 2.01 -8.88 -5.74
N ARG A 260 1.73 -10.09 -6.21
CA ARG A 260 1.48 -11.31 -5.43
C ARG A 260 2.67 -12.25 -5.52
N TRP A 261 3.76 -11.86 -4.87
CA TRP A 261 5.02 -12.60 -4.81
C TRP A 261 4.88 -14.01 -4.24
N ASP A 262 3.84 -14.26 -3.43
CA ASP A 262 3.42 -15.59 -2.97
C ASP A 262 2.99 -16.54 -4.11
N ARG A 263 2.75 -16.00 -5.31
CA ARG A 263 2.35 -16.72 -6.53
C ARG A 263 3.34 -16.57 -7.69
N ILE A 264 4.50 -15.94 -7.46
CA ILE A 264 5.53 -15.75 -8.49
C ILE A 264 6.73 -16.64 -8.14
N ASP A 265 7.05 -17.54 -9.07
CA ASP A 265 8.28 -18.33 -9.08
C ASP A 265 9.53 -17.44 -8.84
N PRO A 266 10.42 -17.76 -7.87
CA PRO A 266 11.54 -16.89 -7.49
C PRO A 266 12.42 -16.44 -8.67
N ASP A 267 12.83 -17.38 -9.52
CA ASP A 267 13.62 -17.12 -10.75
C ASP A 267 12.93 -16.12 -11.70
N SER A 268 11.62 -15.94 -11.58
CA SER A 268 10.81 -15.06 -12.40
C SER A 268 10.51 -13.69 -11.76
N GLN A 269 10.80 -13.49 -10.46
CA GLN A 269 10.38 -12.30 -9.70
C GLN A 269 11.03 -11.00 -10.19
N TYR A 270 12.23 -11.05 -10.80
CA TYR A 270 12.93 -9.88 -11.32
C TYR A 270 12.14 -9.07 -12.38
N ASN A 271 11.21 -9.72 -13.10
CA ASN A 271 10.29 -9.11 -14.07
C ASN A 271 9.17 -8.27 -13.41
N TYR A 272 9.02 -8.41 -12.10
CA TYR A 272 8.06 -7.70 -11.27
C TYR A 272 8.77 -6.72 -10.32
N TYR A 273 10.09 -6.54 -10.42
CA TYR A 273 10.83 -5.57 -9.58
C TYR A 273 10.59 -4.13 -10.06
N ARG A 274 10.39 -3.23 -9.10
CA ARG A 274 10.17 -1.80 -9.36
C ARG A 274 11.47 -1.15 -9.84
N ARG A 275 11.38 -0.26 -10.82
CA ARG A 275 12.52 0.47 -11.42
C ARG A 275 12.26 1.98 -11.37
N LEU A 276 13.31 2.80 -11.45
CA LEU A 276 13.16 4.24 -11.62
C LEU A 276 12.68 4.54 -13.04
N THR A 277 11.37 4.56 -13.19
CA THR A 277 10.70 5.09 -14.37
C THR A 277 10.28 6.52 -14.05
N TYR A 278 10.47 7.42 -15.02
CA TYR A 278 10.16 8.82 -14.83
C TYR A 278 8.63 9.14 -14.97
N ASN A 279 7.85 8.45 -15.83
CA ASN A 279 6.37 8.54 -16.07
C ASN A 279 5.78 9.87 -16.67
N ARG A 280 5.46 9.92 -17.99
CA ARG A 280 4.86 11.10 -18.72
C ARG A 280 3.37 10.89 -18.98
N ASN A 281 2.99 9.64 -19.18
CA ASN A 281 1.64 9.20 -19.41
C ASN A 281 1.10 8.52 -18.13
N PRO A 282 -0.23 8.47 -17.97
CA PRO A 282 -0.92 7.62 -17.01
C PRO A 282 -0.41 6.17 -16.95
N TYR A 283 -0.74 5.45 -15.88
CA TYR A 283 -0.48 4.01 -15.80
C TYR A 283 -1.46 3.22 -16.67
N ASP A 284 -0.95 2.62 -17.75
CA ASP A 284 -1.79 1.98 -18.75
C ASP A 284 -1.95 0.47 -18.48
N ILE A 285 -2.99 0.15 -17.70
CA ILE A 285 -3.42 -1.24 -17.43
C ILE A 285 -3.68 -2.04 -18.74
N GLY A 286 -3.99 -1.37 -19.86
CA GLY A 286 -4.21 -2.00 -21.18
C GLY A 286 -2.98 -2.05 -22.09
N SER A 287 -1.81 -1.55 -21.64
CA SER A 287 -0.57 -1.52 -22.44
C SER A 287 -0.14 -2.91 -22.90
N VAL A 288 0.43 -3.01 -24.10
CA VAL A 288 1.07 -4.27 -24.54
C VAL A 288 2.28 -4.66 -23.67
N MET A 289 2.79 -3.73 -22.85
CA MET A 289 3.87 -3.95 -21.88
C MET A 289 3.38 -4.34 -20.49
N GLN A 290 2.07 -4.33 -20.21
CA GLN A 290 1.52 -4.77 -18.92
C GLN A 290 1.44 -6.30 -18.85
N TYR A 291 1.99 -6.90 -17.78
CA TYR A 291 1.80 -8.33 -17.50
C TYR A 291 0.36 -8.65 -17.07
N GLY A 292 -0.13 -9.83 -17.46
CA GLY A 292 -1.46 -10.30 -17.09
C GLY A 292 -1.70 -10.38 -15.57
N TYR A 293 -2.93 -10.08 -15.17
CA TYR A 293 -3.39 -9.84 -13.81
C TYR A 293 -4.73 -10.54 -13.55
N GLY A 294 -4.98 -10.95 -12.31
CA GLY A 294 -6.23 -11.61 -11.92
C GLY A 294 -6.04 -12.84 -11.05
N GLU A 295 -7.11 -13.64 -10.94
CA GLU A 295 -7.15 -14.79 -10.04
C GLU A 295 -6.10 -15.85 -10.42
N GLY A 296 -5.35 -16.34 -9.42
CA GLY A 296 -4.24 -17.27 -9.61
C GLY A 296 -2.96 -16.67 -10.21
N ARG A 297 -2.94 -15.38 -10.61
CA ARG A 297 -1.75 -14.73 -11.18
C ARG A 297 -0.95 -13.94 -10.13
N GLY A 298 0.29 -13.61 -10.49
CA GLY A 298 1.23 -12.81 -9.70
C GLY A 298 0.90 -11.32 -9.60
N ILE A 299 -0.19 -10.85 -10.20
CA ILE A 299 -0.64 -9.45 -10.13
C ILE A 299 -2.14 -9.45 -9.86
N GLU A 300 -2.59 -8.65 -8.89
CA GLU A 300 -3.99 -8.35 -8.64
C GLU A 300 -4.22 -6.85 -8.87
N LEU A 301 -5.26 -6.48 -9.64
CA LEU A 301 -5.66 -5.08 -9.76
C LEU A 301 -6.31 -4.61 -8.45
N ARG A 302 -6.04 -3.36 -8.05
CA ARG A 302 -6.74 -2.72 -6.93
C ARG A 302 -8.20 -2.45 -7.26
N ASP A 303 -8.49 -1.93 -8.46
CA ASP A 303 -9.84 -1.92 -9.00
C ASP A 303 -10.09 -3.19 -9.84
N LYS A 304 -10.94 -4.07 -9.31
CA LYS A 304 -11.31 -5.33 -9.95
C LYS A 304 -12.30 -5.12 -11.11
N ASN A 305 -12.95 -3.96 -11.21
CA ASN A 305 -13.81 -3.63 -12.36
C ASN A 305 -13.02 -3.40 -13.65
N LEU A 306 -11.68 -3.29 -13.59
CA LEU A 306 -10.81 -3.15 -14.76
C LEU A 306 -10.23 -4.48 -15.28
N LEU A 307 -10.56 -5.62 -14.66
CA LEU A 307 -10.06 -6.95 -15.07
C LEU A 307 -10.41 -7.31 -16.53
N PHE A 308 -11.48 -6.76 -17.10
CA PHE A 308 -11.88 -7.00 -18.49
C PHE A 308 -10.85 -6.48 -19.52
N LEU A 309 -9.95 -5.56 -19.13
CA LEU A 309 -8.89 -5.07 -20.00
C LEU A 309 -7.89 -6.18 -20.38
N GLU A 310 -7.85 -7.31 -19.65
CA GLU A 310 -6.88 -8.39 -19.93
C GLU A 310 -7.14 -9.15 -21.24
N PHE A 311 -8.42 -9.33 -21.63
CA PHE A 311 -8.80 -10.20 -22.75
C PHE A 311 -10.13 -9.81 -23.41
N PRO A 312 -10.18 -9.53 -24.72
CA PRO A 312 -9.11 -9.04 -25.60
C PRO A 312 -9.38 -7.57 -25.95
N GLY A 313 -8.92 -6.64 -25.11
CA GLY A 313 -9.02 -5.20 -25.37
C GLY A 313 -7.88 -4.65 -26.23
N ASN A 314 -6.77 -5.38 -26.34
CA ASN A 314 -5.52 -4.88 -26.87
C ASN A 314 -5.55 -4.69 -28.40
N GLU A 315 -5.61 -3.43 -28.80
CA GLU A 315 -4.86 -2.93 -29.95
C GLU A 315 -3.39 -3.40 -29.85
N VAL A 316 -2.73 -3.61 -30.99
CA VAL A 316 -1.36 -4.21 -31.03
C VAL A 316 -0.31 -3.35 -30.30
N LEU A 317 -0.57 -2.05 -30.25
CA LEU A 317 0.00 -1.06 -29.34
C LEU A 317 -1.19 -0.27 -28.81
N SER A 318 -1.24 0.04 -27.51
CA SER A 318 -2.30 0.90 -26.99
C SER A 318 -2.13 2.36 -27.43
N PHE A 319 -3.19 3.15 -27.25
CA PHE A 319 -3.15 4.61 -27.36
C PHE A 319 -1.99 5.23 -26.56
N TYR A 320 -1.70 4.72 -25.36
CA TYR A 320 -0.64 5.23 -24.50
C TYR A 320 0.74 4.62 -24.78
N ASP A 321 0.85 3.41 -25.34
CA ASP A 321 2.11 2.84 -25.85
C ASP A 321 2.66 3.70 -27.00
N ILE A 322 1.78 4.10 -27.94
CA ILE A 322 2.14 4.97 -29.06
C ILE A 322 2.53 6.36 -28.54
N LYS A 323 1.69 6.96 -27.67
CA LYS A 323 1.98 8.22 -26.97
C LYS A 323 3.32 8.11 -26.22
N ASP A 324 3.66 6.94 -25.65
CA ASP A 324 4.91 6.71 -24.93
C ASP A 324 6.13 6.79 -25.84
N VAL A 325 6.15 6.04 -26.94
CA VAL A 325 7.26 6.10 -27.91
C VAL A 325 7.44 7.51 -28.47
N LEU A 326 6.34 8.22 -28.78
CA LEU A 326 6.37 9.54 -29.42
C LEU A 326 7.23 10.57 -28.67
N ASP A 327 6.85 11.05 -27.48
CA ASP A 327 7.72 12.00 -26.77
C ASP A 327 9.01 11.34 -26.21
N GLN A 328 9.13 10.01 -26.11
CA GLN A 328 10.41 9.42 -25.65
C GLN A 328 11.52 9.62 -26.69
N TYR A 329 11.18 9.49 -27.97
CA TYR A 329 12.06 9.79 -29.09
C TYR A 329 11.88 11.23 -29.59
N ASP A 330 11.16 12.06 -28.83
CA ASP A 330 10.82 13.46 -29.14
C ASP A 330 10.29 13.66 -30.58
N CYS A 331 9.50 12.68 -31.05
CA CYS A 331 9.01 12.48 -32.42
C CYS A 331 8.15 13.60 -33.01
N THR A 332 7.82 14.63 -32.23
CA THR A 332 7.00 15.80 -32.64
C THR A 332 7.81 17.10 -32.64
N THR A 333 9.13 17.05 -32.40
CA THR A 333 9.99 18.25 -32.34
C THR A 333 10.21 18.95 -33.69
N HIS A 334 9.86 18.31 -34.80
CA HIS A 334 9.80 18.94 -36.13
C HIS A 334 8.51 19.75 -36.36
N CYS A 335 7.47 19.57 -35.52
CA CYS A 335 6.22 20.31 -35.62
C CYS A 335 6.43 21.76 -35.21
N ALA A 336 6.44 22.69 -36.16
CA ALA A 336 6.66 24.12 -35.91
C ALA A 336 5.53 24.77 -35.10
N SER A 337 4.28 24.32 -35.32
CA SER A 337 3.07 24.79 -34.63
C SER A 337 2.18 23.59 -34.29
N PRO A 338 2.50 22.81 -33.23
CA PRO A 338 1.69 21.65 -32.84
C PRO A 338 0.31 22.10 -32.33
N PRO A 339 -0.79 21.39 -32.69
CA PRO A 339 -2.12 21.70 -32.19
C PRO A 339 -2.29 21.33 -30.71
N ASP A 340 -3.19 22.04 -30.03
CA ASP A 340 -3.53 21.80 -28.62
C ASP A 340 -4.60 20.72 -28.50
N CYS A 341 -4.18 19.47 -28.30
CA CYS A 341 -5.05 18.30 -28.29
C CYS A 341 -5.76 18.14 -26.93
N GLN A 342 -7.07 18.39 -26.92
CA GLN A 342 -7.92 18.29 -25.74
C GLN A 342 -8.30 16.84 -25.41
N ASN A 343 -8.96 16.65 -24.26
CA ASN A 343 -9.54 15.37 -23.83
C ASN A 343 -8.55 14.18 -23.89
N GLU A 344 -7.30 14.39 -23.46
CA GLU A 344 -6.17 13.43 -23.48
C GLU A 344 -5.61 13.02 -24.87
N GLY A 345 -6.02 13.69 -25.94
CA GLY A 345 -5.40 13.57 -27.26
C GLY A 345 -3.89 13.85 -27.27
N TYR A 346 -3.21 13.50 -28.36
CA TYR A 346 -1.79 13.80 -28.54
C TYR A 346 -1.43 14.14 -29.98
N VAL A 347 -0.34 14.88 -30.17
CA VAL A 347 0.17 15.25 -31.49
C VAL A 347 0.93 14.06 -32.10
N ASN A 348 0.60 13.69 -33.33
CA ASN A 348 1.26 12.62 -34.09
C ASN A 348 2.42 13.15 -34.96
N VAL A 349 3.06 12.27 -35.73
CA VAL A 349 4.22 12.65 -36.57
C VAL A 349 3.82 13.49 -37.78
N GLU A 350 2.55 13.45 -38.18
CA GLU A 350 1.90 14.32 -39.15
C GLU A 350 1.56 15.71 -38.58
N CYS A 351 1.91 15.97 -37.31
CA CYS A 351 1.63 17.22 -36.59
C CYS A 351 0.14 17.55 -36.44
N THR A 352 -0.72 16.52 -36.40
CA THR A 352 -2.16 16.62 -36.14
C THR A 352 -2.52 15.93 -34.81
N CYS A 353 -3.72 16.16 -34.28
CA CYS A 353 -4.17 15.45 -33.08
C CYS A 353 -4.69 14.05 -33.39
N THR A 354 -4.10 13.03 -32.76
CA THR A 354 -4.70 11.71 -32.60
C THR A 354 -5.61 11.72 -31.37
N CYS A 355 -6.91 11.52 -31.60
CA CYS A 355 -7.93 11.60 -30.56
C CYS A 355 -8.22 10.23 -29.91
N PRO A 356 -8.52 10.17 -28.60
CA PRO A 356 -8.90 8.91 -27.98
C PRO A 356 -10.29 8.45 -28.43
N VAL A 357 -10.53 7.14 -28.36
CA VAL A 357 -11.78 6.50 -28.79
C VAL A 357 -13.01 7.14 -28.11
N GLY A 358 -13.81 7.84 -28.90
CA GLY A 358 -14.97 8.62 -28.45
C GLY A 358 -14.94 10.09 -28.85
N PHE A 359 -13.76 10.63 -29.22
CA PHE A 359 -13.58 12.02 -29.65
C PHE A 359 -13.16 12.16 -31.13
N THR A 360 -13.39 13.35 -31.67
CA THR A 360 -13.08 13.81 -33.03
C THR A 360 -12.90 15.34 -33.02
N GLY A 361 -12.77 15.96 -34.19
CA GLY A 361 -12.40 17.37 -34.35
C GLY A 361 -10.88 17.55 -34.40
N THR A 362 -10.42 18.68 -34.95
CA THR A 362 -8.98 18.93 -35.17
C THR A 362 -8.17 18.98 -33.88
N ASN A 363 -8.83 19.33 -32.77
CA ASN A 363 -8.24 19.46 -31.43
C ASN A 363 -8.79 18.40 -30.45
N CYS A 364 -9.49 17.36 -30.93
CA CYS A 364 -10.18 16.37 -30.08
C CYS A 364 -11.24 16.96 -29.13
N ASP A 365 -11.81 18.09 -29.52
CA ASP A 365 -12.79 18.90 -28.79
C ASP A 365 -14.24 18.44 -28.99
N THR A 366 -14.49 17.53 -29.94
CA THR A 366 -15.82 17.13 -30.39
C THR A 366 -16.10 15.68 -30.02
N ILE A 367 -17.29 15.38 -29.49
CA ILE A 367 -17.66 14.03 -29.05
C ILE A 367 -18.45 13.25 -30.13
N ILE A 368 -18.11 11.98 -30.33
CA ILE A 368 -18.78 11.09 -31.30
C ILE A 368 -20.04 10.48 -30.65
N THR A 369 -21.20 11.00 -31.04
CA THR A 369 -22.55 10.61 -30.60
C THR A 369 -23.57 10.81 -31.73
N ASP A 370 -24.71 10.13 -31.71
CA ASP A 370 -25.82 10.41 -32.64
C ASP A 370 -26.46 11.79 -32.36
N PRO A 371 -27.02 12.50 -33.37
CA PRO A 371 -27.38 13.93 -33.23
C PRO A 371 -28.48 14.26 -32.20
N ASP A 372 -29.27 13.28 -31.79
CA ASP A 372 -30.40 13.40 -30.87
C ASP A 372 -30.06 12.93 -29.43
N CYS A 373 -28.80 12.66 -29.11
CA CYS A 373 -28.40 12.28 -27.76
C CYS A 373 -26.91 12.51 -27.48
N GLY A 374 -26.50 12.37 -26.21
CA GLY A 374 -25.10 12.57 -25.81
C GLY A 374 -24.69 14.04 -25.68
N GLY A 375 -23.39 14.30 -25.80
CA GLY A 375 -22.77 15.64 -25.70
C GLY A 375 -21.83 15.81 -24.51
N PHE A 376 -21.31 17.01 -24.32
CA PHE A 376 -20.52 17.37 -23.13
C PHE A 376 -21.41 17.75 -21.96
N ILE A 377 -21.01 17.33 -20.76
CA ILE A 377 -21.58 17.70 -19.48
C ILE A 377 -20.44 18.25 -18.62
N HIS A 378 -20.54 19.52 -18.24
CA HIS A 378 -19.55 20.18 -17.39
C HIS A 378 -20.13 20.37 -15.99
N LEU A 379 -19.54 19.69 -15.00
CA LEU A 379 -19.86 19.90 -13.59
C LEU A 379 -19.29 21.25 -13.17
N LYS A 380 -20.16 22.22 -12.87
CA LYS A 380 -19.77 23.61 -12.57
C LYS A 380 -18.95 23.71 -11.27
N GLU A 381 -18.16 24.77 -11.12
CA GLU A 381 -17.64 25.18 -9.80
C GLU A 381 -18.80 25.62 -8.87
N ASN A 382 -18.54 25.55 -7.57
CA ASN A 382 -19.54 25.84 -6.53
C ASN A 382 -19.94 27.32 -6.53
N ASP A 383 -21.25 27.62 -6.53
CA ASP A 383 -21.76 28.92 -6.10
C ASP A 383 -21.90 28.91 -4.56
N PRO A 384 -21.19 29.77 -3.81
CA PRO A 384 -21.28 29.79 -2.34
C PRO A 384 -22.65 30.20 -1.77
N SER A 385 -23.62 30.60 -2.60
CA SER A 385 -24.95 31.06 -2.17
C SER A 385 -26.06 30.00 -2.24
N LEU A 386 -25.76 28.75 -2.65
CA LEU A 386 -26.76 27.70 -2.86
C LEU A 386 -26.48 26.46 -1.99
N GLU A 387 -27.33 26.18 -1.00
CA GLU A 387 -27.27 24.97 -0.13
C GLU A 387 -27.80 23.69 -0.82
N ARG A 388 -27.26 23.42 -2.00
CA ARG A 388 -27.04 22.11 -2.65
C ARG A 388 -26.39 22.35 -4.01
N ASP A 389 -25.17 21.87 -4.19
CA ASP A 389 -24.56 21.75 -5.53
C ASP A 389 -25.48 20.92 -6.43
N SER A 390 -25.47 21.21 -7.74
CA SER A 390 -26.45 20.61 -8.66
C SER A 390 -26.09 19.18 -9.07
N ASP A 391 -26.81 18.21 -8.48
CA ASP A 391 -26.91 16.82 -8.95
C ASP A 391 -27.20 16.77 -10.45
N VAL A 392 -26.23 16.31 -11.27
CA VAL A 392 -26.48 16.15 -12.71
C VAL A 392 -27.05 14.77 -12.96
N THR A 393 -28.35 14.72 -13.25
CA THR A 393 -29.02 13.49 -13.70
C THR A 393 -28.92 13.36 -15.21
N VAL A 394 -28.47 12.20 -15.69
CA VAL A 394 -28.54 11.81 -17.11
C VAL A 394 -29.51 10.63 -17.23
N ILE A 395 -30.50 10.76 -18.10
CA ILE A 395 -31.44 9.68 -18.43
C ILE A 395 -31.23 9.22 -19.87
N SER A 396 -31.54 7.95 -20.14
CA SER A 396 -31.64 7.45 -21.51
C SER A 396 -32.84 8.10 -22.25
N PRO A 397 -32.84 8.15 -23.59
CA PRO A 397 -34.02 8.51 -24.36
C PRO A 397 -35.27 7.75 -23.88
N ASN A 398 -36.40 8.45 -23.77
CA ASN A 398 -37.71 7.94 -23.31
C ASN A 398 -37.79 7.36 -21.88
N TYR A 399 -36.77 7.52 -21.02
CA TYR A 399 -36.83 7.00 -19.65
C TYR A 399 -38.02 7.59 -18.85
N PRO A 400 -38.79 6.79 -18.08
CA PRO A 400 -38.71 5.33 -17.95
C PRO A 400 -39.49 4.61 -19.06
N GLY A 401 -38.78 4.13 -20.09
CA GLY A 401 -39.37 3.66 -21.34
C GLY A 401 -38.33 3.30 -22.41
N PRO A 402 -38.76 2.83 -23.60
CA PRO A 402 -37.86 2.21 -24.57
C PRO A 402 -36.78 3.16 -25.13
N VAL A 403 -35.52 2.81 -24.88
CA VAL A 403 -34.27 3.53 -25.24
C VAL A 403 -34.10 3.87 -26.74
N GLY A 404 -34.96 3.34 -27.60
CA GLY A 404 -34.75 3.32 -29.05
C GLY A 404 -33.85 2.16 -29.49
N GLN A 405 -33.53 2.15 -30.79
CA GLN A 405 -32.75 1.12 -31.49
C GLN A 405 -31.83 1.81 -32.52
N ASP A 406 -30.73 1.15 -32.89
CA ASP A 406 -29.70 1.67 -33.81
C ASP A 406 -29.09 3.03 -33.38
N LYS A 407 -28.93 3.26 -32.07
CA LYS A 407 -28.28 4.46 -31.51
C LYS A 407 -26.93 4.18 -30.87
N ILE A 408 -26.04 5.17 -30.95
CA ILE A 408 -24.84 5.32 -30.11
C ILE A 408 -24.91 6.69 -29.46
N CYS A 409 -25.35 6.73 -28.20
CA CYS A 409 -25.41 7.97 -27.41
C CYS A 409 -24.20 8.03 -26.49
N ARG A 410 -23.38 9.08 -26.60
CA ARG A 410 -22.15 9.22 -25.80
C ARG A 410 -22.13 10.57 -25.06
N TRP A 411 -21.93 10.52 -23.75
CA TRP A 411 -21.77 11.68 -22.90
C TRP A 411 -20.32 11.75 -22.40
N ALA A 412 -19.68 12.92 -22.50
CA ALA A 412 -18.41 13.21 -21.83
C ALA A 412 -18.72 14.10 -20.62
N ILE A 413 -18.67 13.51 -19.43
CA ILE A 413 -18.80 14.20 -18.16
C ILE A 413 -17.42 14.72 -17.78
N THR A 414 -17.33 15.98 -17.40
CA THR A 414 -16.08 16.66 -17.08
C THR A 414 -16.22 17.43 -15.76
N ALA A 415 -15.14 17.44 -14.96
CA ALA A 415 -15.09 18.15 -13.68
C ALA A 415 -13.96 19.21 -13.67
N PRO A 416 -14.04 20.23 -12.79
CA PRO A 416 -12.97 21.21 -12.62
C PRO A 416 -11.69 20.56 -12.07
N ALA A 417 -10.53 21.19 -12.29
CA ALA A 417 -9.26 20.70 -11.76
C ALA A 417 -9.32 20.57 -10.22
N GLY A 418 -8.78 19.46 -9.69
CA GLY A 418 -8.84 19.13 -8.26
C GLY A 418 -10.12 18.40 -7.82
N TYR A 419 -10.97 17.99 -8.75
CA TYR A 419 -12.11 17.10 -8.50
C TYR A 419 -12.02 15.80 -9.30
N ILE A 420 -12.51 14.71 -8.71
CA ILE A 420 -12.89 13.46 -9.37
C ILE A 420 -14.39 13.50 -9.73
N ILE A 421 -14.75 12.86 -10.84
CA ILE A 421 -16.15 12.54 -11.16
C ILE A 421 -16.54 11.22 -10.50
N LYS A 422 -17.70 11.23 -9.86
CA LYS A 422 -18.41 10.07 -9.34
C LYS A 422 -19.72 9.90 -10.12
N MET A 423 -20.07 8.66 -10.48
CA MET A 423 -21.33 8.32 -11.14
C MET A 423 -22.02 7.21 -10.36
N THR A 424 -23.31 7.38 -10.04
CA THR A 424 -24.17 6.35 -9.48
C THR A 424 -25.23 5.92 -10.49
N ILE A 425 -25.46 4.62 -10.60
CA ILE A 425 -26.59 4.05 -11.35
C ILE A 425 -27.82 4.05 -10.44
N ASP A 426 -28.73 5.01 -10.62
CA ASP A 426 -29.99 5.06 -9.87
C ASP A 426 -30.96 3.94 -10.32
N ASP A 427 -31.04 3.73 -11.63
CA ASP A 427 -31.83 2.68 -12.27
C ASP A 427 -31.19 2.34 -13.62
N LEU A 428 -30.98 1.06 -13.90
CA LEU A 428 -30.56 0.53 -15.19
C LEU A 428 -31.42 -0.67 -15.53
N HIS A 429 -32.06 -0.61 -16.70
CA HIS A 429 -32.88 -1.64 -17.30
C HIS A 429 -32.50 -1.73 -18.79
N MET A 430 -31.45 -2.50 -19.10
CA MET A 430 -30.91 -2.67 -20.45
C MET A 430 -31.06 -4.11 -20.97
N ALA A 431 -31.41 -4.25 -22.24
CA ALA A 431 -31.80 -5.53 -22.83
C ALA A 431 -30.65 -6.56 -22.81
N TYR A 432 -30.93 -7.75 -22.26
CA TYR A 432 -30.00 -8.87 -22.09
C TYR A 432 -30.70 -10.21 -22.26
N ASN A 433 -29.91 -11.28 -22.34
CA ASN A 433 -30.38 -12.66 -22.25
C ASN A 433 -30.20 -13.17 -20.81
N PRO A 434 -31.27 -13.50 -20.05
CA PRO A 434 -31.12 -13.93 -18.65
C PRO A 434 -30.47 -15.31 -18.51
N ASP A 435 -30.68 -16.23 -19.46
CA ASP A 435 -30.14 -17.60 -19.41
C ASP A 435 -28.62 -17.68 -19.66
N THR A 436 -28.05 -16.67 -20.32
CA THR A 436 -26.63 -16.62 -20.75
C THR A 436 -25.90 -15.35 -20.30
N LEU A 437 -26.57 -14.46 -19.58
CA LEU A 437 -26.12 -13.12 -19.15
C LEU A 437 -25.59 -12.22 -20.28
N ARG A 438 -25.87 -12.56 -21.54
CA ARG A 438 -25.35 -11.84 -22.70
C ARG A 438 -26.13 -10.55 -22.93
N CYS A 439 -25.46 -9.41 -22.81
CA CYS A 439 -26.00 -8.11 -23.21
C CYS A 439 -26.41 -8.10 -24.70
N TYR A 440 -27.55 -7.49 -24.99
CA TYR A 440 -27.94 -7.09 -26.35
C TYR A 440 -27.67 -5.59 -26.55
N HIS A 441 -28.08 -4.78 -25.58
CA HIS A 441 -27.71 -3.37 -25.46
C HIS A 441 -26.90 -3.21 -24.16
N TRP A 442 -25.99 -2.24 -24.09
CA TRP A 442 -25.21 -1.98 -22.87
C TRP A 442 -24.96 -0.50 -22.65
N LEU A 443 -24.66 -0.18 -21.39
CA LEU A 443 -23.96 1.03 -20.98
C LEU A 443 -22.48 0.69 -20.82
N GLU A 444 -21.60 1.43 -21.47
CA GLU A 444 -20.15 1.33 -21.35
C GLU A 444 -19.61 2.57 -20.62
N ILE A 445 -18.91 2.34 -19.52
CA ILE A 445 -18.51 3.38 -18.57
C ILE A 445 -16.98 3.44 -18.59
N GLN A 446 -16.43 4.43 -19.29
CA GLN A 446 -15.00 4.70 -19.40
C GLN A 446 -14.61 5.70 -18.30
N TYR A 447 -14.19 5.16 -17.14
CA TYR A 447 -13.76 5.95 -15.98
C TYR A 447 -12.24 5.84 -15.69
N ASN A 448 -11.52 4.95 -16.37
CA ASN A 448 -10.08 4.76 -16.14
C ASN A 448 -9.22 5.74 -16.95
N LEU A 449 -9.07 5.50 -18.27
CA LEU A 449 -8.32 6.39 -19.18
C LEU A 449 -9.07 6.57 -20.51
N PRO A 450 -9.14 7.80 -21.06
CA PRO A 450 -9.61 8.02 -22.43
C PRO A 450 -8.76 7.23 -23.42
N GLY A 451 -9.40 6.56 -24.38
CA GLY A 451 -8.73 5.67 -25.33
C GLY A 451 -8.74 4.19 -24.92
N GLN A 452 -8.92 3.87 -23.64
CA GLN A 452 -9.26 2.50 -23.23
C GLN A 452 -10.77 2.23 -23.40
N PRO A 453 -11.18 0.96 -23.65
CA PRO A 453 -12.58 0.57 -23.57
C PRO A 453 -13.10 0.64 -22.12
N GLY A 454 -14.39 0.91 -21.96
CA GLY A 454 -15.04 1.06 -20.66
C GLY A 454 -15.63 -0.25 -20.13
N VAL A 455 -15.94 -0.29 -18.83
CA VAL A 455 -16.64 -1.43 -18.26
C VAL A 455 -18.08 -1.45 -18.76
N ARG A 456 -18.57 -2.62 -19.20
CA ARG A 456 -19.93 -2.76 -19.73
C ARG A 456 -20.91 -3.24 -18.66
N ARG A 457 -22.12 -2.69 -18.69
CA ARG A 457 -23.26 -3.03 -17.82
C ARG A 457 -24.53 -3.18 -18.65
N CYS A 458 -25.33 -4.19 -18.30
CA CYS A 458 -26.64 -4.45 -18.88
C CYS A 458 -27.50 -5.24 -17.87
N GLY A 459 -28.77 -5.46 -18.19
CA GLY A 459 -29.72 -6.04 -17.26
C GLY A 459 -30.28 -5.01 -16.29
N ASP A 460 -30.60 -5.48 -15.08
CA ASP A 460 -31.38 -4.78 -14.07
C ASP A 460 -30.47 -4.43 -12.87
N ILE A 461 -30.00 -3.17 -12.76
CA ILE A 461 -28.98 -2.74 -11.78
C ILE A 461 -29.39 -1.43 -11.10
N VAL A 462 -29.19 -1.34 -9.78
CA VAL A 462 -29.51 -0.18 -8.93
C VAL A 462 -28.40 -0.02 -7.88
N GLY A 463 -27.96 1.21 -7.62
CA GLY A 463 -27.03 1.57 -6.54
C GLY A 463 -25.56 1.24 -6.80
N GLU A 464 -25.16 0.93 -8.03
CA GLU A 464 -23.76 0.72 -8.38
C GLU A 464 -23.07 2.07 -8.66
N THR A 465 -21.93 2.33 -8.01
CA THR A 465 -21.19 3.60 -8.13
C THR A 465 -19.80 3.39 -8.74
N PHE A 466 -19.40 4.29 -9.63
CA PHE A 466 -18.11 4.35 -10.29
C PHE A 466 -17.41 5.67 -9.97
N LEU A 467 -16.10 5.60 -9.72
CA LEU A 467 -15.24 6.75 -9.49
C LEU A 467 -14.22 6.81 -10.64
N THR A 468 -13.91 8.01 -11.12
CA THR A 468 -12.83 8.20 -12.09
C THR A 468 -11.46 7.87 -11.49
N SER A 469 -10.53 7.40 -12.33
CA SER A 469 -9.18 7.07 -11.87
C SER A 469 -8.40 8.34 -11.50
N VAL A 470 -7.38 8.15 -10.66
CA VAL A 470 -6.42 9.18 -10.23
C VAL A 470 -5.67 9.82 -11.41
N ASP A 471 -5.62 9.15 -12.56
CA ASP A 471 -4.92 9.63 -13.76
C ASP A 471 -5.87 10.23 -14.81
N SER A 472 -7.18 9.96 -14.76
CA SER A 472 -8.21 10.71 -15.51
C SER A 472 -9.41 11.15 -14.65
N PRO A 473 -9.18 11.89 -13.55
CA PRO A 473 -10.21 12.23 -12.57
C PRO A 473 -11.25 13.22 -13.10
N THR A 474 -10.83 14.07 -14.04
CA THR A 474 -11.63 15.17 -14.58
C THR A 474 -12.42 14.82 -15.84
N LEU A 475 -12.41 13.56 -16.31
CA LEU A 475 -13.13 13.11 -17.51
C LEU A 475 -13.64 11.67 -17.36
N MET A 476 -14.97 11.50 -17.45
CA MET A 476 -15.63 10.20 -17.58
C MET A 476 -16.45 10.18 -18.87
N ILE A 477 -16.32 9.11 -19.67
CA ILE A 477 -17.13 8.93 -20.89
C ILE A 477 -18.12 7.81 -20.66
N VAL A 478 -19.41 8.08 -20.90
CA VAL A 478 -20.47 7.08 -20.82
C VAL A 478 -21.09 6.89 -22.20
N THR A 479 -21.03 5.66 -22.71
CA THR A 479 -21.53 5.29 -24.05
C THR A 479 -22.67 4.29 -23.92
N MET A 480 -23.82 4.60 -24.51
CA MET A 480 -24.95 3.70 -24.65
C MET A 480 -25.00 3.17 -26.10
N ASP A 481 -24.88 1.86 -26.29
CA ASP A 481 -24.97 1.20 -27.60
C ASP A 481 -26.28 0.37 -27.70
N THR A 482 -27.13 0.76 -28.66
CA THR A 482 -28.26 -0.05 -29.16
C THR A 482 -28.12 -0.38 -30.66
N LYS A 483 -26.94 -0.10 -31.24
CA LYS A 483 -26.52 -0.39 -32.63
C LYS A 483 -26.25 -1.88 -32.80
N PHE A 484 -25.51 -2.48 -31.86
CA PHE A 484 -24.95 -3.82 -31.98
C PHE A 484 -25.99 -4.94 -32.16
N ALA A 485 -27.16 -4.83 -31.53
CA ALA A 485 -28.22 -5.84 -31.59
C ALA A 485 -29.40 -5.50 -32.50
N GLY A 486 -29.47 -4.28 -33.06
CA GLY A 486 -30.52 -3.84 -33.97
C GLY A 486 -31.93 -3.92 -33.39
N ARG A 487 -32.86 -4.57 -34.09
CA ARG A 487 -34.31 -4.55 -33.79
C ARG A 487 -34.76 -5.37 -32.57
N ARG A 488 -33.92 -5.56 -31.53
CA ARG A 488 -34.32 -6.29 -30.31
C ARG A 488 -35.15 -5.41 -29.37
N VAL A 489 -36.01 -6.04 -28.57
CA VAL A 489 -36.90 -5.33 -27.63
C VAL A 489 -36.06 -4.50 -26.67
N SER A 490 -36.35 -3.20 -26.61
CA SER A 490 -35.65 -2.28 -25.71
C SER A 490 -36.39 -2.19 -24.37
N HIS A 491 -35.63 -2.11 -23.28
CA HIS A 491 -36.13 -2.08 -21.90
C HIS A 491 -36.31 -0.61 -21.43
N LYS A 492 -36.63 -0.37 -20.14
CA LYS A 492 -36.95 0.99 -19.63
C LYS A 492 -35.79 2.01 -19.71
N GLY A 493 -34.56 1.56 -20.00
CA GLY A 493 -33.41 2.42 -20.11
C GLY A 493 -32.71 2.68 -18.79
N PHE A 494 -32.25 3.91 -18.54
CA PHE A 494 -31.52 4.23 -17.31
C PHE A 494 -31.73 5.64 -16.79
N LYS A 495 -31.46 5.78 -15.49
CA LYS A 495 -31.18 7.02 -14.78
C LYS A 495 -29.80 6.90 -14.12
N LEU A 496 -28.93 7.86 -14.41
CA LEU A 496 -27.59 8.01 -13.85
C LEU A 496 -27.51 9.34 -13.10
N HIS A 497 -26.78 9.35 -12.01
CA HIS A 497 -26.51 10.52 -11.17
C HIS A 497 -25.01 10.79 -11.17
N PHE A 498 -24.61 12.04 -11.34
CA PHE A 498 -23.20 12.46 -11.36
C PHE A 498 -22.91 13.52 -10.30
N GLU A 499 -21.85 13.28 -9.54
CA GLU A 499 -21.31 14.17 -8.52
C GLU A 499 -19.84 14.50 -8.82
N LYS A 500 -19.37 15.61 -8.24
CA LYS A 500 -17.95 15.97 -8.13
C LYS A 500 -17.51 15.77 -6.68
N GLU A 501 -16.44 15.03 -6.43
CA GLU A 501 -15.79 14.93 -5.12
C GLU A 501 -14.38 15.53 -5.24
N ARG A 502 -13.82 16.17 -4.20
CA ARG A 502 -12.48 16.76 -4.33
C ARG A 502 -11.39 15.71 -4.18
N GLU A 503 -10.42 15.75 -5.09
CA GLU A 503 -9.33 14.78 -5.15
C GLU A 503 -8.12 15.24 -4.33
N VAL A 504 -8.28 15.21 -3.01
CA VAL A 504 -7.37 15.85 -2.05
C VAL A 504 -5.94 15.27 -2.00
N CYS A 505 -5.71 14.08 -2.58
CA CYS A 505 -4.41 13.38 -2.55
C CYS A 505 -3.75 13.18 -3.92
N ARG A 506 -4.31 13.73 -5.01
CA ARG A 506 -3.87 13.48 -6.41
C ARG A 506 -2.37 13.59 -6.62
N ASP A 507 -1.79 14.73 -6.23
CA ASP A 507 -0.39 15.09 -6.44
C ASP A 507 0.61 14.33 -5.53
N ASN A 508 0.11 13.41 -4.69
CA ASN A 508 0.81 12.87 -3.52
C ASN A 508 1.56 13.97 -2.72
N PRO A 509 0.81 14.88 -2.06
CA PRO A 509 1.40 16.06 -1.42
C PRO A 509 2.36 15.76 -0.24
N CYS A 510 2.47 14.49 0.17
CA CYS A 510 3.28 14.04 1.30
C CYS A 510 4.66 13.54 0.84
N VAL A 511 5.73 14.03 1.46
CA VAL A 511 7.12 13.79 1.05
C VAL A 511 7.72 12.54 1.71
N TYR A 512 7.58 12.41 3.03
CA TYR A 512 7.93 11.21 3.82
C TYR A 512 6.71 10.77 4.65
N GLY A 513 5.61 10.46 3.97
CA GLY A 513 4.35 10.04 4.59
C GLY A 513 3.29 9.65 3.57
N VAL A 514 2.18 9.11 4.05
CA VAL A 514 1.03 8.69 3.23
C VAL A 514 -0.03 9.79 3.24
N CYS A 515 -0.58 10.12 2.07
CA CYS A 515 -1.70 11.05 1.97
C CYS A 515 -3.02 10.36 2.31
N VAL A 516 -3.78 10.95 3.23
CA VAL A 516 -5.06 10.42 3.71
C VAL A 516 -6.16 11.48 3.55
N PRO A 517 -7.25 11.21 2.81
CA PRO A 517 -8.43 12.08 2.80
C PRO A 517 -9.10 12.12 4.18
N THR A 518 -9.55 13.29 4.64
CA THR A 518 -10.19 13.41 5.96
C THR A 518 -11.71 13.34 5.87
N GLU A 519 -12.32 12.37 6.58
CA GLU A 519 -13.78 12.12 6.58
C GLU A 519 -14.63 13.36 6.91
N ALA A 520 -14.13 14.27 7.75
CA ALA A 520 -14.87 15.43 8.23
C ALA A 520 -15.22 16.45 7.13
N LYS A 521 -14.42 16.55 6.06
CA LYS A 521 -14.66 17.45 4.91
C LYS A 521 -14.00 16.87 3.66
N ALA A 522 -14.80 16.62 2.61
CA ALA A 522 -14.35 16.09 1.32
C ALA A 522 -13.25 16.91 0.60
N CYS A 523 -12.90 18.09 1.11
CA CYS A 523 -11.94 19.03 0.53
C CYS A 523 -10.59 19.11 1.28
N GLN A 524 -10.33 18.25 2.27
CA GLN A 524 -9.10 18.26 3.07
C GLN A 524 -8.39 16.90 3.09
N TYR A 525 -7.05 16.93 3.09
CA TYR A 525 -6.18 15.79 3.35
C TYR A 525 -5.36 16.01 4.62
N LYS A 526 -4.87 14.91 5.20
CA LYS A 526 -3.82 14.90 6.21
C LYS A 526 -2.70 13.99 5.70
N CYS A 527 -1.45 14.42 5.80
CA CYS A 527 -0.33 13.50 5.65
C CYS A 527 -0.09 12.75 6.98
N VAL A 528 -0.02 11.42 6.92
CA VAL A 528 0.42 10.57 8.03
C VAL A 528 1.91 10.32 7.84
N CYS A 529 2.72 10.91 8.71
CA CYS A 529 4.17 10.92 8.55
C CYS A 529 4.83 9.61 8.97
N GLN A 530 5.89 9.25 8.26
CA GLN A 530 6.84 8.23 8.68
C GLN A 530 7.53 8.66 9.98
N SER A 531 7.93 7.70 10.82
CA SER A 531 8.63 8.00 12.08
C SER A 531 9.88 8.84 11.81
N GLY A 532 10.07 9.89 12.61
CA GLY A 532 11.12 10.90 12.43
C GLY A 532 10.73 12.14 11.60
N TYR A 533 9.53 12.18 11.00
CA TYR A 533 9.07 13.29 10.14
C TYR A 533 7.83 14.03 10.67
N THR A 534 7.73 15.31 10.30
CA THR A 534 6.63 16.20 10.68
C THR A 534 6.39 17.29 9.60
N GLY A 535 5.51 18.24 9.90
CA GLY A 535 4.98 19.23 8.95
C GLY A 535 3.75 18.71 8.21
N GLU A 536 2.94 19.62 7.67
CA GLU A 536 1.68 19.28 6.96
C GLU A 536 1.89 18.33 5.78
N LYS A 537 3.11 18.28 5.24
CA LYS A 537 3.51 17.44 4.11
C LYS A 537 4.53 16.37 4.48
N CYS A 538 4.83 16.17 5.76
CA CYS A 538 5.88 15.24 6.21
C CYS A 538 7.22 15.51 5.49
N ASP A 539 7.56 16.78 5.34
CA ASP A 539 8.72 17.31 4.63
C ASP A 539 9.81 17.82 5.59
N GLN A 540 9.53 17.86 6.89
CA GLN A 540 10.43 18.34 7.94
C GLN A 540 10.92 17.17 8.78
N VAL A 541 12.23 17.09 9.02
CA VAL A 541 12.83 16.15 9.98
C VAL A 541 12.59 16.67 11.40
N ILE A 542 12.11 15.80 12.30
CA ILE A 542 11.96 16.15 13.71
C ILE A 542 13.35 16.26 14.35
N VAL A 543 13.60 17.35 15.08
CA VAL A 543 14.87 17.57 15.78
C VAL A 543 15.14 16.43 16.78
N ASP A 544 16.35 15.89 16.74
CA ASP A 544 16.83 14.76 17.55
C ASP A 544 16.10 13.42 17.36
N ALA A 545 15.23 13.28 16.35
CA ALA A 545 14.52 12.03 16.09
C ALA A 545 15.34 10.98 15.33
N LYS A 546 14.97 9.71 15.53
CA LYS A 546 15.49 8.56 14.79
C LYS A 546 14.91 8.53 13.37
N LEU A 547 15.77 8.57 12.35
CA LEU A 547 15.38 8.32 10.96
C LEU A 547 15.63 6.85 10.60
N LYS A 548 14.84 6.31 9.67
CA LYS A 548 14.89 4.89 9.31
C LYS A 548 14.54 4.63 7.84
N CYS A 549 15.17 3.62 7.26
CA CYS A 549 14.81 2.96 6.01
C CYS A 549 14.77 1.44 6.23
N THR A 550 13.57 0.85 6.12
CA THR A 550 13.39 -0.62 6.17
C THR A 550 13.04 -1.18 4.78
N PHE A 551 12.92 -0.27 3.79
CA PHE A 551 12.55 -0.53 2.40
C PHE A 551 11.20 -1.24 2.22
N GLU A 552 10.38 -1.32 3.27
CA GLU A 552 9.07 -1.96 3.25
C GLU A 552 7.99 -1.15 2.51
N ARG A 553 6.76 -1.66 2.51
CA ARG A 553 5.63 -1.05 1.81
C ARG A 553 5.28 0.32 2.41
N PHE A 554 5.07 1.30 1.53
CA PHE A 554 4.70 2.69 1.83
C PHE A 554 5.75 3.55 2.56
N GLU A 555 6.89 2.98 2.94
CA GLU A 555 8.03 3.74 3.47
C GLU A 555 8.83 4.41 2.34
N LYS A 556 9.44 5.56 2.66
CA LYS A 556 10.40 6.24 1.78
C LYS A 556 11.70 6.47 2.52
N CYS A 557 12.80 6.06 1.93
CA CYS A 557 14.10 6.17 2.56
C CYS A 557 14.64 7.63 2.54
N PHE A 558 15.40 7.98 3.57
CA PHE A 558 16.13 9.25 3.68
C PHE A 558 17.45 9.26 2.89
N PHE A 559 17.82 8.10 2.33
CA PHE A 559 18.74 7.93 1.21
C PHE A 559 17.95 7.60 -0.06
N ASP A 560 18.43 8.05 -1.23
CA ASP A 560 17.86 7.73 -2.55
C ASP A 560 19.00 7.62 -3.58
N ASN A 561 18.71 7.13 -4.78
CA ASN A 561 19.70 7.09 -5.87
C ASN A 561 20.05 8.52 -6.33
N VAL A 562 21.33 8.74 -6.68
CA VAL A 562 21.77 10.03 -7.23
C VAL A 562 21.28 10.19 -8.68
N GLN A 563 21.19 11.44 -9.17
CA GLN A 563 20.84 11.71 -10.57
C GLN A 563 22.05 11.92 -11.48
N GLN A 564 23.26 12.03 -10.90
CA GLN A 564 24.53 12.20 -11.59
C GLN A 564 25.67 11.67 -10.70
N GLY A 565 26.61 10.92 -11.27
CA GLY A 565 27.87 10.55 -10.62
C GLY A 565 28.06 9.07 -10.34
N ASP A 566 27.03 8.25 -10.55
CA ASP A 566 27.03 6.80 -10.59
C ASP A 566 27.03 6.26 -12.04
N ASP A 567 27.22 4.95 -12.21
CA ASP A 567 27.05 4.24 -13.49
C ASP A 567 25.77 3.38 -13.51
N PHE A 568 25.18 3.13 -12.34
CA PHE A 568 23.92 2.39 -12.17
C PHE A 568 23.27 2.63 -10.81
N GLU A 569 21.95 2.54 -10.79
CA GLU A 569 21.13 2.69 -9.59
C GLU A 569 21.12 1.42 -8.71
N TRP A 570 20.97 1.61 -7.39
CA TRP A 570 20.54 0.57 -6.47
C TRP A 570 19.10 0.14 -6.77
N GLY A 571 18.90 -1.17 -6.93
CA GLY A 571 17.58 -1.79 -7.08
C GLY A 571 16.96 -2.17 -5.74
N GLN A 572 15.64 -2.37 -5.73
CA GLN A 572 14.91 -2.88 -4.57
C GLN A 572 14.65 -4.38 -4.75
N GLY A 573 15.23 -5.17 -3.85
CA GLY A 573 15.12 -6.63 -3.83
C GLY A 573 13.83 -7.09 -3.15
N PHE A 574 13.47 -8.34 -3.39
CA PHE A 574 12.38 -9.00 -2.68
C PHE A 574 12.78 -10.47 -2.47
N LYS A 575 12.97 -10.85 -1.20
CA LYS A 575 13.60 -12.11 -0.76
C LYS A 575 15.06 -12.26 -1.19
N ASP A 576 15.34 -12.53 -2.46
CA ASP A 576 16.69 -12.76 -3.01
C ASP A 576 17.11 -11.71 -4.06
N THR A 577 18.38 -11.75 -4.50
CA THR A 577 18.89 -10.96 -5.64
C THR A 577 18.77 -11.76 -6.95
N ILE A 578 18.97 -11.10 -8.11
CA ILE A 578 18.74 -11.74 -9.41
C ILE A 578 19.86 -12.72 -9.76
N SER A 579 21.08 -12.52 -9.21
CA SER A 579 22.24 -13.35 -9.49
C SER A 579 22.44 -14.44 -8.43
N LYS A 580 22.26 -15.71 -8.83
CA LYS A 580 22.27 -16.87 -7.91
C LYS A 580 23.68 -17.18 -7.39
N GLU A 581 23.73 -17.70 -6.16
CA GLU A 581 24.97 -17.96 -5.39
C GLU A 581 25.73 -16.67 -4.98
N THR A 582 25.02 -15.55 -4.91
CA THR A 582 25.52 -14.20 -4.55
C THR A 582 24.40 -13.43 -3.84
N GLY A 583 24.74 -12.34 -3.14
CA GLY A 583 23.79 -11.57 -2.32
C GLY A 583 23.15 -12.36 -1.16
N PRO A 584 22.15 -11.77 -0.48
CA PRO A 584 21.41 -12.41 0.60
C PRO A 584 20.22 -13.27 0.11
N GLU A 585 19.96 -14.41 0.78
CA GLU A 585 18.82 -15.32 0.47
C GLU A 585 17.45 -14.81 0.93
N LYS A 586 17.43 -13.80 1.81
CA LYS A 586 16.25 -13.19 2.44
C LYS A 586 16.60 -11.75 2.81
N ALA A 587 15.61 -10.85 2.91
CA ALA A 587 15.82 -9.54 3.53
C ALA A 587 16.33 -9.69 4.99
N PHE A 588 17.03 -8.69 5.53
CA PHE A 588 17.40 -8.70 6.96
C PHE A 588 16.14 -8.51 7.81
N ARG A 589 15.19 -7.72 7.30
CA ARG A 589 13.85 -7.52 7.84
C ARG A 589 12.79 -7.69 6.75
N GLY A 590 11.64 -8.27 7.12
CA GLY A 590 10.45 -8.26 6.28
C GLY A 590 10.58 -9.08 4.98
N GLU A 591 10.19 -8.47 3.86
CA GLU A 591 10.29 -9.04 2.52
C GLU A 591 11.26 -8.27 1.58
N ARG A 592 11.64 -7.03 1.90
CA ARG A 592 12.31 -6.08 0.97
C ARG A 592 13.64 -5.52 1.51
N PHE A 593 14.55 -5.17 0.60
CA PHE A 593 15.86 -4.56 0.88
C PHE A 593 16.37 -3.78 -0.35
N LEU A 594 17.48 -3.04 -0.25
CA LEU A 594 18.19 -2.48 -1.41
C LEU A 594 19.40 -3.34 -1.81
N PHE A 595 19.70 -3.41 -3.10
CA PHE A 595 20.89 -4.08 -3.60
C PHE A 595 21.45 -3.45 -4.89
N ALA A 596 22.77 -3.48 -5.03
CA ALA A 596 23.49 -3.17 -6.25
C ALA A 596 23.64 -4.47 -7.06
N GLU A 597 22.84 -4.57 -8.12
CA GLU A 597 22.84 -5.68 -9.08
C GLU A 597 24.09 -5.65 -9.97
N MET A 598 24.96 -6.66 -9.83
CA MET A 598 26.28 -6.67 -10.48
C MET A 598 26.35 -7.42 -11.80
N SER A 599 25.28 -8.10 -12.24
CA SER A 599 25.27 -8.85 -13.51
C SER A 599 25.11 -7.95 -14.75
N LEU A 600 24.99 -8.55 -15.94
CA LEU A 600 24.99 -7.82 -17.20
C LEU A 600 23.82 -6.81 -17.27
N PRO A 601 24.06 -5.55 -17.70
CA PRO A 601 25.17 -5.12 -18.56
C PRO A 601 26.35 -4.44 -17.83
N ARG A 602 26.55 -4.66 -16.53
CA ARG A 602 27.67 -4.01 -15.80
C ARG A 602 29.04 -4.48 -16.29
N VAL A 603 30.03 -3.59 -16.17
CA VAL A 603 31.46 -3.89 -16.37
C VAL A 603 32.23 -3.70 -15.04
N PRO A 604 33.39 -4.33 -14.87
CA PRO A 604 34.18 -4.20 -13.63
C PRO A 604 34.59 -2.76 -13.32
N GLY A 605 34.44 -2.35 -12.06
CA GLY A 605 34.72 -1.00 -11.61
C GLY A 605 33.61 0.03 -11.83
N ASN A 606 32.43 -0.38 -12.33
CA ASN A 606 31.23 0.44 -12.27
C ASN A 606 30.79 0.66 -10.81
N LYS A 607 30.12 1.77 -10.54
CA LYS A 607 29.66 2.17 -9.20
C LYS A 607 28.17 2.50 -9.14
N ALA A 608 27.55 2.15 -8.01
CA ALA A 608 26.19 2.55 -7.66
C ALA A 608 26.21 3.41 -6.39
N ILE A 609 25.61 4.61 -6.43
CA ILE A 609 25.65 5.58 -5.31
C ILE A 609 24.25 5.87 -4.78
N LEU A 610 24.08 5.60 -3.48
CA LEU A 610 22.89 5.96 -2.71
C LEU A 610 23.26 7.11 -1.76
N GLN A 611 22.58 8.27 -1.83
CA GLN A 611 22.95 9.49 -1.09
C GLN A 611 21.78 10.05 -0.27
N THR A 612 22.07 10.65 0.89
CA THR A 612 21.07 11.32 1.75
C THR A 612 20.35 12.45 1.03
N THR A 613 19.01 12.42 1.05
CA THR A 613 18.12 13.40 0.40
C THR A 613 17.59 14.49 1.33
N VAL A 614 17.76 14.32 2.65
CA VAL A 614 17.40 15.30 3.68
C VAL A 614 18.62 15.84 4.41
N PRO A 615 18.57 17.06 4.98
CA PRO A 615 19.59 17.49 5.94
C PRO A 615 19.57 16.60 7.17
N LEU A 616 20.73 16.05 7.55
CA LEU A 616 20.88 15.36 8.83
C LEU A 616 20.91 16.39 9.99
N PRO A 617 20.40 16.04 11.19
CA PRO A 617 20.51 16.89 12.37
C PRO A 617 21.95 17.36 12.65
N ALA A 618 22.14 18.64 12.95
CA ALA A 618 23.46 19.28 13.13
C ALA A 618 24.10 18.98 14.50
N LYS A 619 24.23 17.69 14.83
CA LYS A 619 24.84 17.14 16.05
C LYS A 619 25.57 15.84 15.70
N ALA A 620 26.50 15.40 16.56
CA ALA A 620 27.02 14.04 16.46
C ALA A 620 25.88 13.01 16.48
N GLY A 621 25.94 12.02 15.60
CA GLY A 621 24.90 11.01 15.42
C GLY A 621 25.49 9.66 15.06
N CYS A 622 24.75 8.60 15.37
CA CYS A 622 25.09 7.24 15.01
C CYS A 622 24.34 6.85 13.73
N LEU A 623 25.06 6.42 12.69
CA LEU A 623 24.44 5.69 11.57
C LEU A 623 24.62 4.19 11.81
N SER A 624 23.53 3.44 11.81
CA SER A 624 23.56 1.97 11.89
C SER A 624 22.88 1.37 10.66
N PHE A 625 23.39 0.27 10.13
CA PHE A 625 22.83 -0.38 8.94
C PHE A 625 23.16 -1.87 8.91
N ALA A 626 22.27 -2.65 8.28
CA ALA A 626 22.57 -4.01 7.85
C ALA A 626 23.12 -3.99 6.42
N TYR A 627 24.10 -4.84 6.14
CA TYR A 627 24.68 -5.02 4.81
C TYR A 627 24.97 -6.50 4.52
N ASN A 628 24.97 -6.87 3.25
CA ASN A 628 25.45 -8.16 2.77
C ASN A 628 26.37 -7.94 1.56
N MET A 629 27.39 -8.79 1.42
CA MET A 629 28.46 -8.69 0.44
C MET A 629 28.91 -10.10 0.03
N PHE A 630 28.02 -10.86 -0.62
CA PHE A 630 28.23 -12.26 -0.95
C PHE A 630 28.45 -12.49 -2.45
N GLY A 631 29.51 -13.24 -2.79
CA GLY A 631 29.86 -13.58 -4.17
C GLY A 631 31.36 -13.82 -4.33
N ARG A 632 31.81 -14.41 -5.44
CA ARG A 632 33.24 -14.74 -5.62
C ARG A 632 34.09 -13.53 -5.98
N THR A 633 33.51 -12.51 -6.62
CA THR A 633 34.25 -11.34 -7.14
C THR A 633 33.82 -10.01 -6.50
N VAL A 634 33.10 -10.04 -5.37
CA VAL A 634 32.70 -8.84 -4.60
C VAL A 634 33.89 -7.90 -4.41
N ASN A 635 33.75 -6.68 -4.92
CA ASN A 635 34.81 -5.68 -4.92
C ASN A 635 34.78 -4.87 -3.62
N LYS A 636 33.89 -3.88 -3.52
CA LYS A 636 33.91 -2.90 -2.43
C LYS A 636 32.53 -2.29 -2.13
N LEU A 637 32.25 -2.08 -0.84
CA LEU A 637 31.19 -1.21 -0.34
C LEU A 637 31.82 -0.16 0.58
N SER A 638 31.43 1.11 0.43
CA SER A 638 31.97 2.21 1.25
C SER A 638 30.89 3.22 1.64
N LEU A 639 30.95 3.69 2.88
CA LEU A 639 30.20 4.83 3.38
C LEU A 639 31.12 6.05 3.43
N TYR A 640 30.67 7.14 2.82
CA TYR A 640 31.39 8.41 2.77
C TYR A 640 30.59 9.56 3.36
N ALA A 641 31.30 10.56 3.88
CA ALA A 641 30.78 11.90 4.16
C ALA A 641 31.28 12.92 3.12
N GLU A 642 30.46 13.93 2.85
CA GLU A 642 30.81 15.09 2.03
C GLU A 642 30.21 16.36 2.65
N GLY A 643 31.06 17.23 3.20
CA GLY A 643 30.67 18.52 3.79
C GLY A 643 30.77 19.70 2.79
N PRO A 644 30.05 20.81 3.00
CA PRO A 644 30.03 21.94 2.05
C PRO A 644 31.42 22.53 1.77
N GLY A 645 31.95 22.30 0.56
CA GLY A 645 33.27 22.80 0.13
C GLY A 645 34.47 22.00 0.66
N SER A 646 34.23 20.87 1.34
CA SER A 646 35.25 19.91 1.77
C SER A 646 35.42 18.77 0.75
N GLY A 647 36.49 17.99 0.88
CA GLY A 647 36.66 16.75 0.11
C GLY A 647 35.80 15.60 0.67
N ARG A 648 35.57 14.57 -0.14
CA ARG A 648 34.86 13.35 0.27
C ARG A 648 35.72 12.52 1.23
N GLU A 649 35.20 12.22 2.42
CA GLU A 649 35.86 11.43 3.47
C GLU A 649 35.27 10.02 3.55
N VAL A 650 36.11 9.00 3.77
CA VAL A 650 35.67 7.61 4.00
C VAL A 650 35.40 7.43 5.49
N LEU A 651 34.16 7.12 5.87
CA LEU A 651 33.79 6.83 7.25
C LEU A 651 33.91 5.33 7.58
N TRP A 652 33.49 4.48 6.64
CA TRP A 652 33.50 3.03 6.79
C TRP A 652 33.65 2.36 5.41
N SER A 653 34.28 1.18 5.36
CA SER A 653 34.49 0.45 4.10
C SER A 653 34.79 -1.03 4.34
N LYS A 654 34.36 -1.88 3.39
CA LYS A 654 34.71 -3.31 3.31
C LYS A 654 35.07 -3.67 1.88
N GLU A 655 35.97 -4.62 1.72
CA GLU A 655 36.43 -5.15 0.43
C GLU A 655 36.39 -6.68 0.45
N GLY A 656 36.06 -7.31 -0.69
CA GLY A 656 35.94 -8.76 -0.81
C GLY A 656 34.63 -9.35 -0.26
N ASN A 657 34.47 -10.66 -0.44
CA ASN A 657 33.34 -11.44 0.07
C ASN A 657 33.31 -11.45 1.61
N GLN A 658 32.19 -11.08 2.22
CA GLN A 658 32.00 -11.04 3.68
C GLN A 658 31.16 -12.22 4.22
N GLY A 659 30.64 -13.09 3.35
CA GLY A 659 29.75 -14.20 3.70
C GLY A 659 28.31 -14.01 3.21
N SER A 660 27.53 -15.10 3.19
CA SER A 660 26.11 -15.16 2.76
C SER A 660 25.14 -14.45 3.71
N ASP A 661 25.58 -14.25 4.94
CA ASP A 661 24.71 -13.83 6.04
C ASP A 661 24.70 -12.29 6.11
N TRP A 662 23.67 -11.70 6.75
CA TRP A 662 23.63 -10.26 6.96
C TRP A 662 24.54 -9.86 8.14
N LEU A 663 25.29 -8.79 7.94
CA LEU A 663 26.15 -8.18 8.94
C LEU A 663 25.60 -6.80 9.31
N THR A 664 25.74 -6.39 10.56
CA THR A 664 25.36 -5.04 11.02
C THR A 664 26.58 -4.26 11.45
N GLU A 665 26.60 -2.96 11.15
CA GLU A 665 27.67 -2.03 11.52
C GLU A 665 27.07 -0.74 12.08
N THR A 666 27.82 -0.10 12.97
CA THR A 666 27.47 1.17 13.60
C THR A 666 28.64 2.15 13.45
N VAL A 667 28.34 3.39 13.07
CA VAL A 667 29.35 4.41 12.74
C VAL A 667 29.01 5.70 13.48
N ASP A 668 29.91 6.13 14.36
CA ASP A 668 29.87 7.46 14.98
C ASP A 668 30.20 8.53 13.95
N ILE A 669 29.28 9.46 13.70
CA ILE A 669 29.40 10.50 12.67
C ILE A 669 29.33 11.88 13.32
N THR A 670 30.42 12.65 13.17
CA THR A 670 30.48 14.06 13.61
C THR A 670 29.82 14.94 12.54
N ALA A 671 28.49 15.06 12.56
CA ALA A 671 27.77 15.80 11.52
C ALA A 671 28.08 17.30 11.54
N THR A 672 28.46 17.85 10.39
CA THR A 672 28.49 19.29 10.13
C THR A 672 27.24 19.72 9.37
N GLU A 673 26.79 20.95 9.58
CA GLU A 673 25.64 21.52 8.86
C GLU A 673 25.82 21.42 7.33
N GLY A 674 24.79 20.92 6.63
CA GLY A 674 24.81 20.73 5.18
C GLY A 674 25.64 19.54 4.67
N MET A 675 26.19 18.70 5.56
CA MET A 675 26.86 17.46 5.18
C MET A 675 25.89 16.44 4.57
N LYS A 676 26.37 15.68 3.58
CA LYS A 676 25.69 14.50 3.04
C LYS A 676 26.44 13.22 3.39
N LEU A 677 25.71 12.11 3.48
CA LEU A 677 26.28 10.76 3.50
C LEU A 677 25.96 10.03 2.20
N SER A 678 26.88 9.18 1.73
CA SER A 678 26.64 8.30 0.58
C SER A 678 27.21 6.90 0.77
N PHE A 679 26.39 5.88 0.48
CA PHE A 679 26.87 4.52 0.24
C PHE A 679 27.25 4.36 -1.23
N GLU A 680 28.36 3.65 -1.48
CA GLU A 680 28.89 3.38 -2.81
C GLU A 680 29.30 1.91 -2.89
N ALA A 681 28.62 1.14 -3.75
CA ALA A 681 29.02 -0.21 -4.12
C ALA A 681 29.75 -0.19 -5.47
N ILE A 682 30.80 -1.00 -5.61
CA ILE A 682 31.59 -1.14 -6.83
C ILE A 682 31.48 -2.58 -7.34
N THR A 683 31.34 -2.75 -8.67
CA THR A 683 31.21 -4.07 -9.31
C THR A 683 32.50 -4.89 -9.26
N GLY A 684 32.32 -6.22 -9.21
CA GLY A 684 33.40 -7.21 -9.29
C GLY A 684 34.01 -7.37 -10.69
N GLU A 685 35.01 -8.25 -10.79
CA GLU A 685 35.54 -8.71 -12.09
C GLU A 685 34.52 -9.55 -12.89
N SER A 686 33.44 -9.98 -12.25
CA SER A 686 32.40 -10.86 -12.79
C SER A 686 31.04 -10.54 -12.15
N TRP A 687 29.98 -11.10 -12.73
CA TRP A 687 28.58 -10.92 -12.31
C TRP A 687 28.28 -11.41 -10.89
N ASP A 688 29.17 -12.24 -10.33
CA ASP A 688 28.96 -12.99 -9.10
C ASP A 688 29.43 -12.22 -7.86
N SER A 689 28.78 -11.08 -7.60
CA SER A 689 29.30 -10.06 -6.69
C SER A 689 28.26 -9.15 -6.00
N ASP A 690 26.97 -9.53 -5.90
CA ASP A 690 25.92 -8.63 -5.39
C ASP A 690 26.18 -8.11 -3.96
N VAL A 691 25.80 -6.84 -3.76
CA VAL A 691 25.95 -6.10 -2.50
C VAL A 691 24.61 -5.53 -2.09
N ALA A 692 24.21 -5.73 -0.83
CA ALA A 692 22.89 -5.34 -0.32
C ALA A 692 22.96 -4.48 0.95
N LEU A 693 21.90 -3.71 1.20
CA LEU A 693 21.69 -2.80 2.33
C LEU A 693 20.25 -2.91 2.86
N ASP A 694 20.08 -2.92 4.18
CA ASP A 694 18.79 -3.00 4.88
C ASP A 694 18.88 -2.31 6.27
N GLU A 695 17.73 -2.06 6.93
CA GLU A 695 17.59 -1.42 8.25
C GLU A 695 18.49 -0.17 8.49
N ILE A 696 18.68 0.67 7.46
CA ILE A 696 19.50 1.90 7.59
C ILE A 696 18.81 2.85 8.56
N THR A 697 19.50 3.22 9.64
CA THR A 697 19.00 4.08 10.71
C THR A 697 19.98 5.18 11.06
N TRP A 698 19.46 6.34 11.46
CA TRP A 698 20.22 7.46 12.02
C TRP A 698 19.64 7.82 13.38
N GLU A 699 20.47 7.90 14.41
CA GLU A 699 20.13 8.39 15.75
C GLU A 699 21.02 9.58 16.15
N VAL A 700 20.55 10.46 17.02
CA VAL A 700 21.36 11.58 17.54
C VAL A 700 22.03 11.20 18.87
N GLY A 701 23.32 11.46 18.96
CA GLY A 701 24.20 10.99 20.03
C GLY A 701 25.32 10.09 19.51
N GLN A 702 26.12 9.54 20.42
CA GLN A 702 27.09 8.50 20.06
C GLN A 702 26.42 7.13 19.95
N CYS A 703 26.98 6.25 19.13
CA CYS A 703 26.53 4.86 19.02
C CYS A 703 26.54 4.16 20.38
N ARG A 704 25.39 3.58 20.76
CA ARG A 704 25.27 2.80 21.99
C ARG A 704 25.56 1.33 21.70
N ASN A 705 26.50 0.74 22.42
CA ASN A 705 26.76 -0.72 22.40
C ASN A 705 25.69 -1.49 23.21
N ASP A 706 24.41 -1.22 22.96
CA ASP A 706 23.28 -1.83 23.65
C ASP A 706 22.56 -2.83 22.73
N ILE A 707 23.14 -4.03 22.65
CA ILE A 707 22.69 -5.13 21.77
C ILE A 707 21.38 -5.76 22.28
N PHE A 708 20.90 -5.40 23.48
CA PHE A 708 19.78 -6.08 24.15
C PHE A 708 18.52 -5.22 24.37
N GLY A 709 18.44 -4.01 23.78
CA GLY A 709 17.31 -3.09 23.96
C GLY A 709 15.97 -3.45 23.29
N ASP A 710 15.87 -4.55 22.53
CA ASP A 710 14.69 -4.88 21.71
C ASP A 710 14.10 -6.28 21.97
N CYS A 711 13.94 -6.62 23.25
CA CYS A 711 13.40 -7.91 23.72
C CYS A 711 12.32 -7.74 24.80
N VAL A 712 11.51 -8.79 25.04
CA VAL A 712 10.46 -8.84 26.09
C VAL A 712 11.01 -9.39 27.39
N VAL A 713 10.85 -8.64 28.50
CA VAL A 713 11.05 -9.17 29.85
C VAL A 713 9.73 -9.79 30.35
N VAL A 714 9.80 -10.99 30.92
CA VAL A 714 8.60 -11.72 31.37
C VAL A 714 8.01 -11.06 32.62
N GLY A 715 6.94 -10.29 32.44
CA GLY A 715 6.21 -9.58 33.50
C GLY A 715 6.39 -8.06 33.49
N GLU A 716 7.04 -7.50 32.47
CA GLU A 716 7.17 -6.04 32.28
C GLU A 716 6.56 -5.61 30.94
N GLU A 717 6.29 -4.32 30.78
CA GLU A 717 5.82 -3.76 29.51
C GLU A 717 6.96 -3.71 28.50
N TYR A 718 6.69 -4.14 27.26
CA TYR A 718 7.68 -4.09 26.19
C TYR A 718 7.79 -2.67 25.62
N THR A 719 8.91 -1.99 25.91
CA THR A 719 9.20 -0.60 25.51
C THR A 719 10.12 -0.46 24.30
N GLY A 720 10.58 -1.57 23.72
CA GLY A 720 11.52 -1.57 22.58
C GLY A 720 10.96 -0.91 21.31
N THR A 721 11.81 -0.82 20.28
CA THR A 721 11.54 -0.03 19.05
C THR A 721 11.07 -0.85 17.86
N ARG A 722 10.72 -2.14 18.07
CA ARG A 722 10.09 -2.99 17.05
C ARG A 722 8.84 -2.32 16.49
N ASP A 723 8.81 -2.12 15.18
CA ASP A 723 7.80 -1.38 14.43
C ASP A 723 7.21 -2.22 13.28
N TYR A 724 7.30 -3.56 13.39
CA TYR A 724 6.80 -4.50 12.39
C TYR A 724 6.29 -5.81 13.00
N THR A 725 5.28 -6.36 12.34
CA THR A 725 4.68 -7.66 12.67
C THR A 725 5.63 -8.83 12.29
N ARG A 726 5.36 -10.01 12.85
CA ARG A 726 6.04 -11.29 12.54
C ARG A 726 6.01 -11.72 11.06
N LYS A 727 5.19 -11.05 10.23
CA LYS A 727 5.11 -11.24 8.78
C LYS A 727 5.82 -10.15 7.97
N GLY A 728 6.55 -9.23 8.64
CA GLY A 728 7.22 -8.11 7.98
C GLY A 728 6.36 -6.87 7.74
N VAL A 729 5.05 -6.91 8.02
CA VAL A 729 4.17 -5.76 7.76
C VAL A 729 4.46 -4.64 8.77
N THR A 730 4.80 -3.45 8.28
CA THR A 730 5.03 -2.23 9.07
C THR A 730 3.79 -1.86 9.88
N CYS A 731 4.02 -1.51 11.15
CA CYS A 731 2.99 -1.10 12.08
C CYS A 731 2.41 0.29 11.74
N GLN A 732 1.11 0.46 11.97
CA GLN A 732 0.42 1.74 11.99
C GLN A 732 0.73 2.48 13.31
N ALA A 733 0.91 3.80 13.25
CA ALA A 733 1.12 4.62 14.45
C ALA A 733 -0.11 4.61 15.36
N TRP A 734 0.08 4.52 16.68
CA TRP A 734 -1.01 4.52 17.67
C TRP A 734 -1.78 5.85 17.73
N SER A 735 -1.19 6.93 17.20
CA SER A 735 -1.82 8.24 16.98
C SER A 735 -2.45 8.41 15.58
N SER A 736 -2.41 7.39 14.72
CA SER A 736 -3.11 7.34 13.44
C SER A 736 -4.38 6.50 13.55
N ASN A 737 -5.47 6.96 12.93
CA ASN A 737 -6.72 6.20 12.76
C ASN A 737 -6.88 5.69 11.32
N THR A 738 -5.77 5.52 10.60
CA THR A 738 -5.76 5.07 9.20
C THR A 738 -4.47 4.26 8.92
N PRO A 739 -4.54 3.11 8.21
CA PRO A 739 -5.72 2.51 7.57
C PRO A 739 -6.84 2.00 8.51
N HIS A 740 -6.54 1.76 9.79
CA HIS A 740 -7.53 1.22 10.74
C HIS A 740 -7.86 2.21 11.85
N GLN A 741 -9.14 2.30 12.24
CA GLN A 741 -9.53 3.03 13.45
C GLN A 741 -8.98 2.29 14.69
N ILE A 742 -8.20 2.99 15.51
CA ILE A 742 -7.57 2.49 16.75
C ILE A 742 -8.53 2.73 17.92
N SER A 743 -8.62 1.78 18.86
CA SER A 743 -9.46 1.98 20.05
C SER A 743 -8.89 3.08 20.94
N SER A 744 -9.76 3.94 21.49
CA SER A 744 -9.37 4.96 22.48
C SER A 744 -8.72 4.35 23.74
N THR A 745 -8.94 3.06 23.97
CA THR A 745 -8.25 2.20 24.96
C THR A 745 -6.72 2.30 24.89
N TYR A 746 -6.15 2.53 23.70
CA TYR A 746 -4.69 2.60 23.47
C TYR A 746 -4.17 4.04 23.32
N SER A 747 -4.95 5.05 23.74
CA SER A 747 -4.60 6.47 23.61
C SER A 747 -3.32 6.87 24.38
N ASN A 748 -2.97 6.15 25.45
CA ASN A 748 -1.67 6.27 26.11
C ASN A 748 -0.48 5.96 25.18
N LEU A 749 -0.66 5.03 24.24
CA LEU A 749 0.37 4.64 23.27
C LEU A 749 0.51 5.64 22.12
N ALA A 750 -0.34 6.68 22.02
CA ALA A 750 -0.30 7.65 20.92
C ALA A 750 1.05 8.39 20.75
N SER A 751 1.85 8.45 21.82
CA SER A 751 3.22 8.99 21.82
C SER A 751 4.32 7.96 21.46
N GLU A 752 4.01 6.66 21.51
CA GLU A 752 4.92 5.52 21.25
C GLU A 752 5.11 5.25 19.74
N SER A 753 4.97 6.27 18.90
CA SER A 753 5.04 6.20 17.43
C SER A 753 4.19 5.03 16.87
N ASN A 754 4.79 4.09 16.14
CA ASN A 754 4.20 2.84 15.67
C ASN A 754 4.83 1.59 16.29
N TYR A 755 5.47 1.70 17.46
CA TYR A 755 6.15 0.57 18.07
C TYR A 755 5.16 -0.47 18.60
N CYS A 756 5.48 -1.75 18.46
CA CYS A 756 4.69 -2.86 18.99
C CYS A 756 4.63 -2.78 20.52
N ARG A 757 3.46 -3.03 21.12
CA ARG A 757 3.25 -2.91 22.58
C ARG A 757 2.46 -4.11 23.11
N ILE A 758 2.55 -4.36 24.41
CA ILE A 758 1.77 -5.38 25.13
C ILE A 758 0.66 -4.63 25.88
N ALA A 759 -0.47 -4.35 25.20
CA ALA A 759 -1.57 -3.58 25.80
C ALA A 759 -2.61 -4.48 26.49
N ASP A 760 -3.09 -5.48 25.75
CA ASP A 760 -4.26 -6.31 26.05
C ASP A 760 -4.11 -7.78 25.63
N GLU A 761 -3.13 -8.07 24.77
CA GLU A 761 -2.83 -9.38 24.19
C GLU A 761 -1.48 -9.93 24.74
N PRO A 762 -1.32 -11.26 24.95
CA PRO A 762 -0.18 -11.90 25.65
C PRO A 762 1.23 -11.81 25.00
N SER A 763 1.46 -10.96 24.01
CA SER A 763 2.75 -10.72 23.33
C SER A 763 2.70 -9.41 22.54
N PRO A 764 3.84 -8.76 22.21
CA PRO A 764 3.83 -7.48 21.52
C PRO A 764 3.10 -7.54 20.19
N TRP A 765 2.22 -6.58 19.93
CA TRP A 765 1.44 -6.49 18.68
C TRP A 765 1.29 -5.03 18.23
N CYS A 766 0.76 -4.84 17.02
CA CYS A 766 0.38 -3.53 16.50
C CYS A 766 -0.76 -3.62 15.47
N TYR A 767 -1.50 -2.52 15.30
CA TYR A 767 -2.26 -2.29 14.07
C TYR A 767 -1.29 -2.19 12.87
N THR A 768 -1.69 -2.59 11.66
CA THR A 768 -0.77 -2.63 10.51
C THR A 768 -1.12 -1.62 9.41
N MET A 769 -0.13 -1.23 8.60
CA MET A 769 -0.32 -0.36 7.43
C MET A 769 -0.95 -1.07 6.21
N ASP A 770 -1.40 -2.32 6.34
CA ASP A 770 -2.15 -3.05 5.30
C ASP A 770 -3.67 -3.01 5.58
N ASN A 771 -4.45 -2.50 4.63
CA ASN A 771 -5.92 -2.48 4.70
C ASN A 771 -6.55 -3.88 4.87
N ALA A 772 -5.89 -4.95 4.40
CA ALA A 772 -6.41 -6.32 4.56
C ALA A 772 -6.09 -6.94 5.93
N THR A 773 -5.09 -6.42 6.65
CA THR A 773 -4.60 -6.96 7.93
C THR A 773 -4.74 -5.91 9.03
N ARG A 774 -5.87 -5.90 9.75
CA ARG A 774 -6.14 -4.88 10.78
C ARG A 774 -5.04 -4.79 11.84
N TRP A 775 -4.58 -5.94 12.32
CA TRP A 775 -3.49 -6.06 13.29
C TRP A 775 -2.81 -7.43 13.13
N ASP A 776 -1.57 -7.55 13.59
CA ASP A 776 -0.89 -8.83 13.77
C ASP A 776 0.18 -8.71 14.87
N TRP A 777 0.66 -9.85 15.35
CA TRP A 777 1.68 -9.98 16.39
C TRP A 777 3.07 -9.61 15.88
N CYS A 778 3.95 -9.11 16.74
CA CYS A 778 5.34 -8.78 16.42
C CYS A 778 6.31 -9.85 16.94
N SER A 779 7.38 -10.15 16.18
CA SER A 779 8.32 -11.23 16.49
C SER A 779 9.46 -10.78 17.41
N VAL A 780 9.11 -10.29 18.61
CA VAL A 780 10.07 -9.84 19.62
C VAL A 780 10.58 -11.03 20.45
N PRO A 781 11.91 -11.25 20.60
CA PRO A 781 12.46 -12.32 21.43
C PRO A 781 12.31 -12.00 22.93
N TYR A 782 12.37 -13.00 23.81
CA TYR A 782 12.35 -12.80 25.26
C TYR A 782 13.78 -12.66 25.83
N CYS A 783 14.05 -11.61 26.61
CA CYS A 783 15.39 -11.22 27.07
C CYS A 783 16.15 -12.28 27.88
N PHE A 784 15.46 -13.30 28.41
CA PHE A 784 16.02 -14.30 29.32
C PHE A 784 15.75 -15.75 28.90
N ALA A 785 15.15 -16.00 27.73
CA ALA A 785 14.67 -17.33 27.35
C ALA A 785 15.55 -18.09 26.33
N THR A 786 16.33 -17.37 25.52
CA THR A 786 17.04 -17.97 24.36
C THR A 786 18.56 -17.82 24.40
N GLU A 787 19.14 -16.97 25.25
CA GLU A 787 20.58 -16.66 25.21
C GLU A 787 21.39 -17.07 26.44
N CYS A 788 20.82 -17.89 27.34
CA CYS A 788 21.52 -18.37 28.54
C CYS A 788 21.54 -19.91 28.68
N THR A 789 22.49 -20.44 29.47
CA THR A 789 22.62 -21.86 29.81
C THR A 789 21.91 -22.18 31.13
N HIS A 790 21.15 -23.27 31.18
CA HIS A 790 20.51 -23.78 32.39
C HIS A 790 21.38 -24.82 33.13
N THR A 791 22.16 -25.64 32.41
CA THR A 791 23.15 -26.53 33.03
C THR A 791 24.49 -25.83 33.25
N LEU A 792 25.34 -26.44 34.07
CA LEU A 792 26.67 -25.91 34.40
C LEU A 792 27.60 -25.74 33.18
N ASN A 793 27.35 -26.46 32.08
CA ASN A 793 28.12 -26.39 30.83
C ASN A 793 27.28 -26.06 29.58
N GLY A 794 25.98 -25.81 29.68
CA GLY A 794 25.15 -25.41 28.54
C GLY A 794 24.95 -26.47 27.46
N LYS A 795 24.87 -27.75 27.82
CA LYS A 795 24.65 -28.85 26.85
C LYS A 795 23.31 -28.74 26.10
N GLU A 796 22.32 -28.14 26.73
CA GLU A 796 20.99 -27.83 26.22
C GLU A 796 20.88 -26.49 25.47
N TYR A 797 21.99 -25.75 25.32
CA TYR A 797 21.96 -24.42 24.72
C TYR A 797 21.65 -24.50 23.21
N THR A 798 20.48 -24.00 22.82
CA THR A 798 20.02 -23.86 21.43
C THR A 798 19.90 -22.41 20.98
N GLY A 799 20.62 -21.49 21.65
CA GLY A 799 20.49 -20.05 21.42
C GLY A 799 21.25 -19.52 20.20
N THR A 800 21.26 -18.19 20.08
CA THR A 800 21.67 -17.43 18.89
C THR A 800 23.05 -16.79 18.98
N VAL A 801 23.82 -16.99 20.05
CA VAL A 801 25.21 -16.51 20.14
C VAL A 801 26.06 -17.21 19.07
N SER A 802 26.66 -16.44 18.17
CA SER A 802 27.45 -16.86 17.00
C SER A 802 28.89 -16.32 17.03
N HIS A 803 29.38 -15.96 18.21
CA HIS A 803 30.73 -15.47 18.44
C HIS A 803 31.38 -16.13 19.66
N THR A 804 32.70 -16.29 19.58
CA THR A 804 33.54 -16.79 20.67
C THR A 804 33.71 -15.74 21.77
N LYS A 805 34.18 -16.15 22.95
CA LYS A 805 34.51 -15.26 24.08
C LYS A 805 35.59 -14.20 23.78
N THR A 806 36.32 -14.31 22.65
CA THR A 806 37.28 -13.30 22.19
C THR A 806 36.73 -12.43 21.04
N GLY A 807 35.44 -12.55 20.73
CA GLY A 807 34.77 -11.80 19.67
C GLY A 807 35.02 -12.35 18.25
N LYS A 808 35.70 -13.49 18.09
CA LYS A 808 35.87 -14.12 16.77
C LYS A 808 34.55 -14.73 16.31
N PRO A 809 34.10 -14.47 15.06
CA PRO A 809 32.87 -15.04 14.53
C PRO A 809 33.00 -16.54 14.29
N CYS A 810 31.92 -17.26 14.51
CA CYS A 810 31.85 -18.70 14.33
C CYS A 810 31.74 -19.10 12.85
N GLN A 811 32.45 -20.17 12.48
CA GLN A 811 32.25 -20.88 11.23
C GLN A 811 30.95 -21.69 11.32
N ARG A 812 30.14 -21.67 10.25
CA ARG A 812 28.91 -22.48 10.16
C ARG A 812 29.20 -23.97 10.25
N TRP A 813 28.33 -24.73 10.92
CA TRP A 813 28.48 -26.16 11.12
C TRP A 813 28.33 -27.01 9.85
N ASP A 814 27.80 -26.44 8.76
CA ASP A 814 27.78 -27.02 7.42
C ASP A 814 28.99 -26.62 6.54
N SER A 815 29.71 -25.57 6.91
CA SER A 815 30.94 -25.14 6.23
C SER A 815 32.10 -26.12 6.50
N GLN A 816 33.04 -26.17 5.57
CA GLN A 816 34.29 -26.93 5.68
C GLN A 816 35.54 -26.02 5.59
N THR A 817 35.33 -24.71 5.71
CA THR A 817 36.32 -23.64 5.51
C THR A 817 36.07 -22.50 6.51
N PRO A 818 37.12 -21.99 7.19
CA PRO A 818 38.53 -22.38 7.07
C PRO A 818 38.88 -23.76 7.64
N HIS A 819 38.03 -24.36 8.50
CA HIS A 819 38.34 -25.58 9.22
C HIS A 819 37.45 -26.76 8.83
N LYS A 820 38.05 -27.83 8.28
CA LYS A 820 37.32 -29.09 8.02
C LYS A 820 36.93 -29.79 9.33
N HIS A 821 35.70 -30.30 9.41
CA HIS A 821 35.14 -30.96 10.60
C HIS A 821 33.92 -31.86 10.30
N ASP A 822 33.66 -32.84 11.16
CA ASP A 822 32.59 -33.83 10.95
C ASP A 822 31.23 -33.44 11.58
N TYR A 823 31.08 -32.19 12.03
CA TYR A 823 29.91 -31.69 12.77
C TYR A 823 28.70 -31.29 11.90
N ASN A 824 28.70 -31.68 10.63
CA ASN A 824 27.67 -31.35 9.60
C ASN A 824 26.23 -31.76 9.96
N HIS A 825 26.03 -32.53 11.04
CA HIS A 825 24.72 -32.85 11.60
C HIS A 825 24.06 -31.65 12.31
N LEU A 826 24.82 -30.59 12.61
CA LEU A 826 24.35 -29.31 13.16
C LEU A 826 24.12 -28.24 12.09
N SER A 827 23.96 -28.62 10.82
CA SER A 827 23.67 -27.68 9.72
C SER A 827 22.40 -26.83 9.91
N LYS A 828 21.50 -27.25 10.81
CA LYS A 828 20.29 -26.50 11.20
C LYS A 828 20.52 -25.48 12.33
N ASP A 829 21.71 -25.49 12.91
CA ASP A 829 22.16 -24.57 13.96
C ASP A 829 23.11 -23.50 13.40
N GLU A 830 23.09 -23.28 12.08
CA GLU A 830 23.83 -22.24 11.34
C GLU A 830 25.31 -22.15 11.77
N ASN A 831 25.76 -21.07 12.41
CA ASN A 831 27.05 -20.98 13.11
C ASN A 831 26.93 -20.77 14.62
N TYR A 832 25.74 -20.99 15.20
CA TYR A 832 25.49 -20.73 16.60
C TYR A 832 26.31 -21.66 17.49
N CYS A 833 26.78 -21.15 18.63
CA CYS A 833 27.55 -21.90 19.59
C CYS A 833 26.73 -23.07 20.15
N ARG A 834 27.34 -24.26 20.22
CA ARG A 834 26.70 -25.51 20.70
C ARG A 834 27.64 -26.27 21.62
N ASN A 835 27.09 -27.17 22.42
CA ASN A 835 27.87 -28.08 23.26
C ASN A 835 27.37 -29.52 23.09
N THR A 836 27.74 -30.14 21.97
CA THR A 836 27.32 -31.52 21.62
C THR A 836 28.28 -32.58 22.14
N ASP A 837 29.55 -32.23 22.34
CA ASP A 837 30.62 -33.09 22.83
C ASP A 837 30.64 -33.22 24.37
N GLY A 838 30.04 -32.26 25.09
CA GLY A 838 30.08 -32.19 26.56
C GLY A 838 31.24 -31.34 27.10
N SER A 839 31.82 -30.45 26.28
CA SER A 839 32.80 -29.45 26.68
C SER A 839 32.35 -28.54 27.84
N ALA A 840 33.24 -27.69 28.33
CA ALA A 840 33.01 -26.85 29.52
C ALA A 840 31.95 -25.75 29.34
N GLY A 841 31.60 -25.41 28.10
CA GLY A 841 30.60 -24.41 27.71
C GLY A 841 30.22 -24.59 26.23
N PRO A 842 29.22 -23.86 25.71
CA PRO A 842 28.98 -23.74 24.28
C PRO A 842 30.22 -23.23 23.53
N TRP A 843 30.46 -23.74 22.33
CA TRP A 843 31.64 -23.43 21.52
C TRP A 843 31.31 -23.50 20.03
N CYS A 844 32.25 -23.04 19.20
CA CYS A 844 32.17 -23.17 17.75
C CYS A 844 33.57 -23.29 17.12
N TYR A 845 33.63 -23.79 15.89
CA TYR A 845 34.76 -23.51 15.00
C TYR A 845 34.76 -22.02 14.66
N THR A 846 35.92 -21.39 14.42
CA THR A 846 35.98 -19.95 14.12
C THR A 846 36.26 -19.70 12.63
N MET A 847 36.03 -18.46 12.16
CA MET A 847 36.45 -18.04 10.82
C MET A 847 37.91 -17.56 10.73
N ASP A 848 38.68 -17.62 11.82
CA ASP A 848 40.10 -17.29 11.87
C ASP A 848 40.95 -18.53 11.47
N PRO A 849 41.69 -18.51 10.35
CA PRO A 849 42.47 -19.66 9.90
C PRO A 849 43.47 -20.22 10.92
N ASP A 850 43.96 -19.40 11.86
CA ASP A 850 44.92 -19.80 12.89
C ASP A 850 44.26 -20.31 14.18
N ILE A 851 42.99 -19.96 14.45
CA ILE A 851 42.25 -20.40 15.66
C ILE A 851 41.09 -21.34 15.30
N ARG A 852 41.39 -22.64 15.30
CA ARG A 852 40.48 -23.71 14.87
C ARG A 852 39.10 -23.68 15.54
N TRP A 853 39.03 -23.45 16.85
CA TRP A 853 37.78 -23.39 17.62
C TRP A 853 38.00 -22.65 18.94
N GLU A 854 36.94 -22.10 19.52
CA GLU A 854 36.98 -21.52 20.88
C GLU A 854 35.60 -21.61 21.58
N LEU A 855 35.62 -21.55 22.92
CA LEU A 855 34.41 -21.39 23.74
C LEU A 855 33.74 -20.03 23.49
N CYS A 856 32.41 -19.99 23.59
CA CYS A 856 31.61 -18.78 23.53
C CYS A 856 31.24 -18.29 24.94
N ASP A 857 31.03 -16.97 25.11
CA ASP A 857 30.65 -16.40 26.40
C ASP A 857 29.13 -16.36 26.54
N VAL A 858 28.54 -17.48 26.93
CA VAL A 858 27.08 -17.64 27.09
C VAL A 858 26.72 -17.54 28.58
N PRO A 859 25.88 -16.56 28.99
CA PRO A 859 25.53 -16.35 30.39
C PRO A 859 24.72 -17.53 30.99
N LYS A 860 24.63 -17.57 32.32
CA LYS A 860 23.82 -18.58 33.05
C LYS A 860 22.47 -18.03 33.44
N CYS A 861 21.41 -18.80 33.19
CA CYS A 861 20.04 -18.39 33.49
C CYS A 861 19.82 -18.28 35.01
N GLU A 862 19.19 -17.20 35.46
CA GLU A 862 18.91 -16.98 36.88
C GLU A 862 17.81 -17.94 37.39
N LYS A 863 17.98 -18.45 38.62
CA LYS A 863 17.16 -19.55 39.15
C LYS A 863 16.08 -19.06 40.11
N ILE A 864 14.82 -19.30 39.76
CA ILE A 864 13.64 -19.01 40.60
C ILE A 864 13.08 -20.34 41.12
N GLU A 865 13.04 -20.54 42.45
CA GLU A 865 12.45 -21.76 43.05
C GLU A 865 10.96 -21.91 42.70
N ARG A 866 10.54 -23.11 42.25
CA ARG A 866 9.14 -23.44 41.90
C ARG A 866 8.83 -24.90 42.22
N GLU A 867 7.59 -25.20 42.63
CA GLU A 867 7.12 -26.55 42.99
C GLU A 867 6.42 -27.32 41.84
N CYS A 868 6.45 -26.77 40.63
CA CYS A 868 5.87 -27.35 39.41
C CYS A 868 6.92 -27.40 38.28
N ILE A 869 6.61 -28.12 37.19
CA ILE A 869 7.51 -28.24 36.01
C ILE A 869 7.03 -27.38 34.84
N LEU A 870 7.91 -26.56 34.28
CA LEU A 870 7.66 -25.74 33.08
C LEU A 870 7.96 -26.53 31.80
N THR A 871 9.03 -27.34 31.80
CA THR A 871 9.36 -28.20 30.66
C THR A 871 8.66 -29.56 30.78
N GLY A 872 8.26 -30.15 29.66
CA GLY A 872 7.59 -31.47 29.60
C GLY A 872 8.41 -32.68 30.10
N ARG A 873 9.64 -32.46 30.61
CA ARG A 873 10.45 -33.46 31.33
C ARG A 873 10.86 -33.02 32.74
N GLY A 874 10.58 -31.78 33.15
CA GLY A 874 11.00 -31.24 34.45
C GLY A 874 12.51 -31.16 34.65
N LEU A 875 13.26 -30.77 33.62
CA LEU A 875 14.71 -30.48 33.75
C LEU A 875 14.96 -29.19 34.56
N ASP A 876 13.99 -28.29 34.50
CA ASP A 876 13.89 -27.02 35.23
C ASP A 876 13.48 -27.16 36.70
N TYR A 877 13.05 -28.35 37.14
CA TYR A 877 12.49 -28.52 38.47
C TYR A 877 13.54 -28.43 39.59
N ILE A 878 13.42 -27.39 40.40
CA ILE A 878 14.28 -27.15 41.58
C ILE A 878 13.52 -27.07 42.92
N GLY A 879 12.22 -27.42 42.94
CA GLY A 879 11.40 -27.46 44.16
C GLY A 879 11.80 -28.57 45.15
N LYS A 880 11.04 -28.70 46.25
CA LYS A 880 11.39 -29.45 47.47
C LYS A 880 10.59 -30.73 47.68
N LYS A 881 9.85 -31.20 46.66
CA LYS A 881 9.16 -32.49 46.69
C LYS A 881 10.16 -33.65 46.83
N SER A 882 9.96 -34.48 47.84
CA SER A 882 10.91 -35.54 48.27
C SER A 882 10.21 -36.90 48.47
N VAL A 883 9.17 -37.17 47.66
CA VAL A 883 8.38 -38.41 47.69
C VAL A 883 8.09 -38.87 46.25
N SER A 884 8.26 -40.17 46.01
CA SER A 884 8.01 -40.80 44.70
C SER A 884 6.52 -40.93 44.37
N GLN A 885 6.21 -41.24 43.11
CA GLN A 885 4.87 -41.58 42.62
C GLN A 885 4.24 -42.78 43.38
N SER A 886 5.05 -43.67 43.95
CA SER A 886 4.58 -44.79 44.77
C SER A 886 4.43 -44.42 46.27
N GLY A 887 4.58 -43.14 46.63
CA GLY A 887 4.45 -42.66 48.00
C GLY A 887 5.65 -42.98 48.91
N LYS A 888 6.80 -43.40 48.35
CA LYS A 888 8.01 -43.68 49.14
C LYS A 888 8.85 -42.41 49.31
N THR A 889 9.40 -42.20 50.50
CA THR A 889 10.34 -41.11 50.76
C THR A 889 11.62 -41.28 49.94
N CYS A 890 12.07 -40.20 49.30
CA CYS A 890 13.31 -40.17 48.54
C CYS A 890 14.54 -40.27 49.47
N LEU A 891 15.52 -41.06 49.04
CA LEU A 891 16.87 -41.14 49.62
C LEU A 891 17.69 -39.93 49.18
N SER A 892 18.63 -39.48 50.01
CA SER A 892 19.47 -38.32 49.69
C SER A 892 20.45 -38.61 48.56
N TRP A 893 20.59 -37.66 47.63
CA TRP A 893 21.55 -37.75 46.52
C TRP A 893 23.00 -37.89 47.03
N ALA A 894 23.33 -37.26 48.15
CA ALA A 894 24.62 -37.37 48.82
C ALA A 894 24.96 -38.80 49.33
N SER A 895 23.98 -39.72 49.37
CA SER A 895 24.21 -41.15 49.65
C SER A 895 24.53 -41.99 48.39
N SER A 896 24.40 -41.41 47.20
CA SER A 896 24.66 -42.08 45.91
C SER A 896 26.01 -41.64 45.32
N TYR A 897 26.92 -42.60 45.14
CA TYR A 897 28.30 -42.36 44.64
C TYR A 897 28.40 -41.89 43.17
N LEU A 898 27.29 -41.56 42.50
CA LEU A 898 27.21 -41.35 41.06
C LEU A 898 26.88 -39.91 40.62
N VAL A 899 26.44 -39.02 41.52
CA VAL A 899 26.05 -37.64 41.16
C VAL A 899 26.67 -36.63 42.13
N ALA A 900 27.98 -36.39 41.98
CA ALA A 900 28.74 -35.49 42.87
C ALA A 900 28.28 -34.02 42.83
N SER A 901 27.54 -33.60 41.79
CA SER A 901 27.07 -32.23 41.57
C SER A 901 25.74 -31.87 42.26
N MET A 902 25.18 -32.75 43.10
CA MET A 902 23.85 -32.57 43.73
C MET A 902 23.87 -32.68 45.26
N GLN A 903 24.98 -32.30 45.90
CA GLN A 903 25.09 -32.34 47.37
C GLN A 903 24.17 -31.33 48.09
N GLU A 904 23.77 -30.25 47.42
CA GLU A 904 22.89 -29.20 47.97
C GLU A 904 21.38 -29.51 47.78
N ASP A 905 21.03 -30.42 46.86
CA ASP A 905 19.63 -30.82 46.55
C ASP A 905 19.02 -31.82 47.56
N ALA A 906 19.65 -32.02 48.71
CA ALA A 906 19.20 -32.88 49.81
C ALA A 906 18.69 -34.27 49.37
N ASN A 907 17.37 -34.47 49.30
CA ASN A 907 16.68 -35.65 48.78
C ASN A 907 15.51 -35.29 47.84
N TYR A 908 15.52 -34.10 47.26
CA TYR A 908 14.44 -33.60 46.42
C TYR A 908 14.43 -34.29 45.06
N CYS A 909 13.25 -34.50 44.48
CA CYS A 909 13.12 -35.07 43.14
C CYS A 909 13.82 -34.17 42.10
N ARG A 910 14.59 -34.77 41.18
CA ARG A 910 15.36 -34.06 40.14
C ARG A 910 15.35 -34.86 38.85
N ASN A 911 15.78 -34.27 37.74
CA ASN A 911 15.97 -34.98 36.46
C ASN A 911 17.39 -34.80 35.88
N PRO A 912 18.45 -35.25 36.57
CA PRO A 912 19.84 -35.01 36.16
C PRO A 912 20.28 -35.83 34.93
N ASP A 913 19.50 -36.83 34.51
CA ASP A 913 19.84 -37.78 33.45
C ASP A 913 18.92 -37.70 32.21
N TYR A 914 18.21 -36.58 32.05
CA TYR A 914 17.30 -36.28 30.93
C TYR A 914 16.16 -37.31 30.71
N SER A 915 15.76 -38.00 31.78
CA SER A 915 14.63 -38.93 31.81
C SER A 915 13.30 -38.28 31.43
N SER A 916 12.24 -39.10 31.25
CA SER A 916 10.89 -38.62 30.89
C SER A 916 10.20 -37.76 31.96
N LYS A 917 10.57 -37.91 33.24
CA LYS A 917 10.06 -37.13 34.38
C LYS A 917 11.16 -36.97 35.45
N PRO A 918 11.03 -36.01 36.38
CA PRO A 918 11.79 -36.00 37.62
C PRO A 918 11.62 -37.29 38.42
N TRP A 919 12.66 -37.67 39.16
CA TRP A 919 12.74 -38.93 39.89
C TRP A 919 13.62 -38.79 41.14
N CYS A 920 13.65 -39.83 41.96
CA CYS A 920 14.60 -39.98 43.05
C CYS A 920 14.93 -41.46 43.31
N TYR A 921 15.92 -41.72 44.16
CA TYR A 921 16.15 -43.06 44.68
C TYR A 921 15.23 -43.34 45.88
N VAL A 922 14.72 -44.57 46.00
CA VAL A 922 13.89 -45.04 47.11
C VAL A 922 14.41 -46.36 47.64
N GLN A 923 14.09 -46.71 48.89
CA GLN A 923 14.51 -47.98 49.48
C GLN A 923 13.70 -49.16 48.90
N GLY A 924 14.38 -50.08 48.22
CA GLY A 924 13.82 -51.35 47.76
C GLY A 924 14.28 -52.54 48.62
N GLY A 925 13.73 -53.73 48.32
CA GLY A 925 13.99 -54.97 49.06
C GLY A 925 15.41 -55.53 48.93
N THR A 926 16.22 -55.02 47.98
CA THR A 926 17.61 -55.44 47.74
C THR A 926 18.61 -54.28 47.64
N GLY A 927 18.15 -53.04 47.82
CA GLY A 927 18.99 -51.83 47.70
C GLY A 927 18.20 -50.59 47.24
N PRO A 928 18.88 -49.46 46.98
CA PRO A 928 18.26 -48.27 46.38
C PRO A 928 17.75 -48.55 44.97
N VAL A 929 16.57 -48.04 44.63
CA VAL A 929 15.94 -48.20 43.31
C VAL A 929 15.49 -46.82 42.79
N LYS A 930 15.65 -46.55 41.49
CA LYS A 930 15.14 -45.33 40.85
C LYS A 930 13.63 -45.41 40.70
N GLU A 931 12.91 -44.38 41.15
CA GLU A 931 11.45 -44.29 41.06
C GLU A 931 11.05 -42.85 40.69
N TYR A 932 10.11 -42.69 39.75
CA TYR A 932 9.68 -41.37 39.30
C TYR A 932 8.90 -40.63 40.39
N CYS A 933 8.90 -39.29 40.32
CA CYS A 933 8.07 -38.43 41.14
C CYS A 933 6.98 -37.80 40.26
N ASP A 934 5.73 -37.87 40.70
CA ASP A 934 4.67 -37.07 40.07
C ASP A 934 4.76 -35.62 40.57
N ILE A 935 5.34 -34.77 39.73
CA ILE A 935 5.42 -33.32 39.93
C ILE A 935 4.43 -32.70 38.94
N PRO A 936 3.53 -31.80 39.38
CA PRO A 936 2.55 -31.20 38.48
C PRO A 936 3.25 -30.37 37.40
N SER A 937 2.68 -30.32 36.20
CA SER A 937 3.03 -29.26 35.25
C SER A 937 2.64 -27.92 35.88
N CYS A 938 3.43 -26.88 35.67
CA CYS A 938 2.95 -25.54 35.98
C CYS A 938 1.68 -25.25 35.17
N ALA A 939 1.56 -25.75 33.93
CA ALA A 939 0.32 -25.62 33.15
C ALA A 939 -0.87 -26.46 33.67
N ASP A 940 -0.69 -27.34 34.65
CA ASP A 940 -1.79 -28.00 35.37
C ASP A 940 -2.28 -27.16 36.57
N SER A 941 -1.48 -26.18 37.00
CA SER A 941 -1.81 -25.30 38.12
C SER A 941 -2.85 -24.27 37.69
N PRO A 942 -4.00 -24.14 38.39
CA PRO A 942 -4.96 -23.06 38.14
C PRO A 942 -4.37 -21.67 38.42
N CYS A 943 -3.23 -21.59 39.10
CA CYS A 943 -2.44 -20.39 39.37
C CYS A 943 -1.36 -20.07 38.30
N PHE A 944 -1.37 -20.67 37.10
CA PHE A 944 -0.31 -20.46 36.11
C PHE A 944 -0.80 -20.43 34.64
N PRO A 945 -0.46 -19.38 33.84
CA PRO A 945 0.17 -18.12 34.27
C PRO A 945 -0.70 -17.44 35.34
N ASN A 946 -0.08 -16.67 36.25
CA ASN A 946 -0.76 -16.16 37.44
C ASN A 946 -2.07 -15.42 37.06
N PRO A 947 -3.25 -15.95 37.40
CA PRO A 947 -4.53 -15.33 37.05
C PRO A 947 -4.82 -14.08 37.89
N CYS A 948 -4.10 -13.92 39.01
CA CYS A 948 -4.24 -12.79 39.92
C CYS A 948 -3.52 -11.56 39.34
N LYS A 949 -4.32 -10.58 38.90
CA LYS A 949 -3.87 -9.29 38.38
C LYS A 949 -3.35 -8.40 39.50
N ASN A 950 -2.80 -7.23 39.15
CA ASN A 950 -2.39 -6.18 40.09
C ASN A 950 -1.43 -6.65 41.20
N ARG A 951 -0.54 -7.59 40.87
CA ARG A 951 0.40 -8.27 41.80
C ARG A 951 -0.28 -9.03 42.95
N GLY A 952 -1.54 -9.44 42.76
CA GLY A 952 -2.23 -10.37 43.66
C GLY A 952 -1.51 -11.72 43.74
N GLN A 953 -1.55 -12.33 44.93
CA GLN A 953 -0.85 -13.57 45.22
C GLN A 953 -1.81 -14.76 45.13
N CYS A 954 -1.57 -15.65 44.15
CA CYS A 954 -2.43 -16.79 43.89
C CYS A 954 -2.24 -17.92 44.90
N MET A 955 -3.35 -18.57 45.25
CA MET A 955 -3.42 -19.74 46.12
C MET A 955 -4.24 -20.82 45.42
N GLU A 956 -3.76 -22.06 45.42
CA GLU A 956 -4.45 -23.18 44.77
C GLU A 956 -5.57 -23.74 45.67
N GLU A 957 -6.78 -23.85 45.14
CA GLU A 957 -7.95 -24.45 45.78
C GLU A 957 -8.44 -25.66 44.97
N GLY A 958 -7.63 -26.73 44.98
CA GLY A 958 -7.94 -28.00 44.34
C GLY A 958 -7.83 -27.94 42.82
N THR A 959 -8.95 -27.75 42.12
CA THR A 959 -9.00 -27.53 40.66
C THR A 959 -9.40 -26.08 40.31
N SER A 960 -9.46 -25.21 41.31
CA SER A 960 -9.67 -23.76 41.18
C SER A 960 -8.51 -23.01 41.82
N TYR A 961 -8.48 -21.70 41.66
CA TYR A 961 -7.59 -20.80 42.40
C TYR A 961 -8.41 -19.82 43.25
N SER A 962 -7.75 -19.17 44.20
CA SER A 962 -8.23 -17.95 44.85
C SER A 962 -7.09 -16.94 44.98
N CYS A 963 -7.40 -15.65 44.89
CA CYS A 963 -6.40 -14.59 44.84
C CYS A 963 -6.36 -13.78 46.15
N SER A 964 -5.19 -13.72 46.78
CA SER A 964 -4.94 -12.82 47.91
C SER A 964 -4.51 -11.44 47.40
N CYS A 965 -5.38 -10.45 47.56
CA CYS A 965 -5.18 -9.13 46.96
C CYS A 965 -4.40 -8.16 47.85
N LEU A 966 -3.54 -7.36 47.22
CA LEU A 966 -2.89 -6.23 47.86
C LEU A 966 -3.92 -5.15 48.20
N ASN A 967 -3.65 -4.38 49.26
CA ASN A 967 -4.53 -3.30 49.71
C ASN A 967 -4.86 -2.33 48.57
N GLY A 968 -6.16 -2.11 48.34
CA GLY A 968 -6.68 -1.35 47.21
C GLY A 968 -7.23 -2.20 46.06
N PHE A 969 -7.06 -3.53 46.09
CA PHE A 969 -7.59 -4.46 45.10
C PHE A 969 -8.44 -5.56 45.74
N SER A 970 -9.36 -6.11 44.94
CA SER A 970 -10.38 -7.10 45.29
C SER A 970 -10.88 -7.79 44.00
N GLY A 971 -11.96 -8.57 44.07
CA GLY A 971 -12.41 -9.41 42.94
C GLY A 971 -11.83 -10.82 43.02
N GLU A 972 -12.28 -11.68 42.11
CA GLU A 972 -11.90 -13.11 42.09
C GLU A 972 -10.43 -13.30 41.70
N ASN A 973 -9.91 -12.35 40.91
CA ASN A 973 -8.59 -12.32 40.30
C ASN A 973 -7.77 -11.10 40.76
N CYS A 974 -8.15 -10.39 41.82
CA CYS A 974 -7.59 -9.07 42.17
C CYS A 974 -7.68 -8.01 41.04
N GLU A 975 -8.58 -8.24 40.09
CA GLU A 975 -8.90 -7.41 38.93
C GLU A 975 -9.72 -6.17 39.29
N ILE A 976 -10.54 -6.26 40.35
CA ILE A 976 -11.36 -5.14 40.83
C ILE A 976 -10.51 -4.30 41.78
N GLN A 977 -9.83 -3.28 41.23
CA GLN A 977 -9.40 -2.16 42.05
C GLN A 977 -10.61 -1.60 42.81
N ALA A 978 -10.46 -1.32 44.10
CA ALA A 978 -11.55 -1.09 45.05
C ALA A 978 -12.16 0.31 44.91
N THR A 979 -12.65 0.64 43.72
CA THR A 979 -13.16 1.93 43.28
C THR A 979 -14.51 1.76 42.57
N GLY A 980 -15.50 1.28 43.32
CA GLY A 980 -16.91 1.56 43.01
C GLY A 980 -17.13 3.08 42.95
N PRO A 981 -18.03 3.53 42.07
CA PRO A 981 -17.71 4.48 41.02
C PRO A 981 -16.93 5.71 41.52
N VAL A 982 -15.66 5.79 41.11
CA VAL A 982 -14.96 7.07 41.06
C VAL A 982 -15.48 7.79 39.82
N GLU A 983 -16.25 8.85 40.04
CA GLU A 983 -16.50 9.87 39.02
C GLU A 983 -15.13 10.37 38.53
N GLU A 984 -14.98 10.59 37.22
CA GLU A 984 -13.81 11.28 36.68
C GLU A 984 -13.53 12.53 37.53
N ASP A 985 -12.26 12.76 37.89
CA ASP A 985 -11.89 13.77 38.90
C ASP A 985 -11.87 15.19 38.29
N CYS A 986 -12.95 15.51 37.59
CA CYS A 986 -13.19 16.64 36.71
C CYS A 986 -14.39 17.49 37.19
N LYS A 987 -14.48 18.72 36.72
CA LYS A 987 -15.61 19.64 36.98
C LYS A 987 -16.62 19.61 35.82
N ARG A 988 -17.92 19.76 36.13
CA ARG A 988 -18.99 19.85 35.10
C ARG A 988 -19.48 21.28 34.93
N SER A 989 -19.62 22.03 36.01
CA SER A 989 -19.65 23.50 35.92
C SER A 989 -18.25 24.03 35.60
N GLY A 990 -18.16 25.08 34.80
CA GLY A 990 -16.89 25.71 34.40
C GLY A 990 -16.14 26.31 35.59
N ILE A 991 -16.87 26.77 36.61
CA ILE A 991 -16.30 27.19 37.91
C ILE A 991 -16.08 26.05 38.91
N GLY A 992 -16.60 24.85 38.64
CA GLY A 992 -16.49 23.68 39.52
C GLY A 992 -17.16 23.84 40.89
N TYR A 993 -18.31 24.52 40.99
CA TYR A 993 -19.08 24.60 42.24
C TYR A 993 -19.65 23.24 42.67
N ASP A 994 -19.89 22.35 41.71
CA ASP A 994 -20.41 21.00 41.89
C ASP A 994 -19.32 19.95 42.14
N TYR A 995 -18.04 20.34 42.02
CA TYR A 995 -16.89 19.45 42.10
C TYR A 995 -16.77 18.81 43.49
N THR A 996 -16.98 17.50 43.54
CA THR A 996 -16.94 16.67 44.77
C THR A 996 -15.81 15.65 44.78
N GLY A 997 -14.88 15.74 43.82
CA GLY A 997 -13.75 14.82 43.62
C GLY A 997 -12.62 14.90 44.65
N LYS A 998 -11.44 14.34 44.34
CA LYS A 998 -10.36 14.07 45.31
C LYS A 998 -9.00 14.66 44.96
N VAL A 999 -8.89 15.52 43.95
CA VAL A 999 -7.70 16.34 43.73
C VAL A 999 -7.40 17.13 45.02
N SER A 1000 -6.17 17.02 45.49
CA SER A 1000 -5.65 17.62 46.74
C SER A 1000 -4.25 18.21 46.53
N VAL A 1001 -4.01 18.65 45.29
CA VAL A 1001 -2.77 19.26 44.80
C VAL A 1001 -3.15 20.45 43.92
N THR A 1002 -2.43 21.56 44.07
CA THR A 1002 -2.66 22.81 43.33
C THR A 1002 -2.12 22.75 41.89
N GLU A 1003 -2.47 23.73 41.05
CA GLU A 1003 -1.90 23.90 39.70
C GLU A 1003 -0.35 23.87 39.68
N SER A 1004 0.30 24.38 40.73
CA SER A 1004 1.76 24.43 40.83
C SER A 1004 2.40 23.22 41.53
N GLY A 1005 1.63 22.15 41.77
CA GLY A 1005 2.10 20.92 42.42
C GLY A 1005 2.19 20.97 43.94
N ARG A 1006 1.65 22.00 44.61
CA ARG A 1006 1.67 22.10 46.08
C ARG A 1006 0.57 21.23 46.68
N THR A 1007 0.89 20.46 47.73
CA THR A 1007 -0.11 19.69 48.47
C THR A 1007 -1.06 20.61 49.23
N CYS A 1008 -2.36 20.35 49.14
CA CYS A 1008 -3.39 21.07 49.87
C CYS A 1008 -3.34 20.81 51.39
N GLN A 1009 -3.54 21.88 52.17
CA GLN A 1009 -3.81 21.84 53.60
C GLN A 1009 -5.23 21.31 53.82
N ALA A 1010 -5.44 20.47 54.85
CA ALA A 1010 -6.77 20.03 55.24
C ALA A 1010 -7.64 21.21 55.72
N TRP A 1011 -8.90 21.25 55.30
CA TRP A 1011 -9.84 22.32 55.69
C TRP A 1011 -10.15 22.30 57.20
N SER A 1012 -9.97 21.14 57.85
CA SER A 1012 -10.02 21.00 59.31
C SER A 1012 -8.76 21.48 60.03
N SER A 1013 -7.64 21.65 59.32
CA SER A 1013 -6.39 22.19 59.87
C SER A 1013 -6.45 23.71 59.98
N GLN A 1014 -5.63 24.27 60.87
CA GLN A 1014 -5.40 25.71 61.00
C GLN A 1014 -3.92 26.07 60.84
N THR A 1015 -3.11 25.13 60.34
CA THR A 1015 -1.67 25.27 60.12
C THR A 1015 -1.26 24.61 58.79
N PRO A 1016 -0.37 25.23 57.99
CA PRO A 1016 0.28 26.53 58.24
C PRO A 1016 -0.63 27.76 58.19
N HIS A 1017 -1.81 27.68 57.56
CA HIS A 1017 -2.71 28.82 57.36
C HIS A 1017 -4.01 28.68 58.16
N SER A 1018 -4.28 29.60 59.09
CA SER A 1018 -5.57 29.66 59.80
C SER A 1018 -6.67 30.24 58.90
N HIS A 1019 -7.88 29.67 58.94
CA HIS A 1019 -9.04 30.08 58.12
C HIS A 1019 -10.39 29.63 58.68
N SER A 1020 -11.48 30.30 58.27
CA SER A 1020 -12.86 30.02 58.72
C SER A 1020 -13.55 28.85 58.01
N LEU A 1021 -13.11 28.50 56.78
CA LEU A 1021 -13.74 27.45 55.97
C LEU A 1021 -13.35 26.04 56.46
N THR A 1022 -14.03 25.54 57.48
CA THR A 1022 -13.74 24.23 58.12
C THR A 1022 -14.74 23.12 57.80
N SER A 1023 -15.74 23.39 56.95
CA SER A 1023 -16.79 22.45 56.59
C SER A 1023 -16.48 21.48 55.43
N PRO A 1024 -15.62 21.79 54.45
CA PRO A 1024 -15.29 20.83 53.38
C PRO A 1024 -14.47 19.63 53.87
N PRO A 1025 -14.57 18.46 53.21
CA PRO A 1025 -13.90 17.23 53.65
C PRO A 1025 -12.40 17.20 53.33
N GLU A 1026 -11.62 16.64 54.26
CA GLU A 1026 -10.17 16.40 54.15
C GLU A 1026 -9.38 17.62 53.66
N ASN A 1027 -8.54 17.46 52.63
CA ASN A 1027 -7.77 18.52 51.96
C ASN A 1027 -8.11 18.62 50.46
N TYR A 1028 -9.28 18.11 50.03
CA TYR A 1028 -9.64 18.11 48.62
C TYR A 1028 -10.02 19.51 48.12
N CYS A 1029 -9.64 19.86 46.90
CA CYS A 1029 -9.92 21.16 46.29
C CYS A 1029 -11.43 21.37 46.14
N ARG A 1030 -11.94 22.57 46.46
CA ARG A 1030 -13.38 22.89 46.42
C ARG A 1030 -13.60 24.33 46.03
N ASN A 1031 -14.81 24.66 45.60
CA ASN A 1031 -15.23 26.05 45.35
C ASN A 1031 -16.42 26.43 46.26
N PRO A 1032 -16.19 26.68 47.57
CA PRO A 1032 -17.25 26.97 48.53
C PRO A 1032 -17.77 28.42 48.45
N ASP A 1033 -17.01 29.33 47.84
CA ASP A 1033 -17.19 30.78 47.86
C ASP A 1033 -17.28 31.42 46.45
N ASN A 1034 -17.41 30.61 45.40
CA ASN A 1034 -17.69 31.02 44.02
C ASN A 1034 -16.51 31.78 43.34
N GLU A 1035 -15.29 31.32 43.62
CA GLU A 1035 -14.06 31.67 42.89
C GLU A 1035 -14.09 31.11 41.43
N PRO A 1036 -13.15 31.48 40.54
CA PRO A 1036 -13.18 31.04 39.13
C PRO A 1036 -12.97 29.54 38.89
N ALA A 1037 -12.42 28.79 39.85
CA ALA A 1037 -12.18 27.34 39.78
C ALA A 1037 -12.06 26.75 41.20
N PRO A 1038 -12.13 25.41 41.39
CA PRO A 1038 -11.90 24.80 42.69
C PRO A 1038 -10.46 25.00 43.18
N TRP A 1039 -10.32 25.29 44.47
CA TRP A 1039 -9.08 25.75 45.08
C TRP A 1039 -8.84 25.11 46.44
N CYS A 1040 -7.66 25.32 47.03
CA CYS A 1040 -7.36 24.92 48.40
C CYS A 1040 -6.35 25.85 49.10
N TYR A 1041 -6.38 25.86 50.43
CA TYR A 1041 -5.23 26.32 51.22
C TYR A 1041 -4.04 25.38 50.99
N THR A 1042 -2.80 25.86 50.96
CA THR A 1042 -1.63 25.00 50.65
C THR A 1042 -0.78 24.68 51.89
N THR A 1043 -0.05 23.57 51.87
CA THR A 1043 0.91 23.20 52.93
C THR A 1043 2.22 24.00 52.90
N ASP A 1044 2.45 24.83 51.88
CA ASP A 1044 3.59 25.75 51.80
C ASP A 1044 3.30 27.00 52.67
N PRO A 1045 4.07 27.27 53.74
CA PRO A 1045 3.86 28.46 54.58
C PRO A 1045 3.98 29.79 53.84
N ASN A 1046 4.58 29.80 52.64
CA ASN A 1046 4.78 31.00 51.82
C ASN A 1046 3.65 31.21 50.79
N LYS A 1047 2.79 30.22 50.56
CA LYS A 1047 1.66 30.27 49.61
C LYS A 1047 0.36 29.91 50.35
N ARG A 1048 -0.41 30.94 50.74
CA ARG A 1048 -1.62 30.75 51.56
C ARG A 1048 -2.65 29.82 50.94
N TRP A 1049 -3.01 30.06 49.68
CA TRP A 1049 -3.95 29.27 48.92
C TRP A 1049 -3.62 29.35 47.42
N GLU A 1050 -4.16 28.44 46.63
CA GLU A 1050 -4.00 28.39 45.18
C GLU A 1050 -5.15 27.62 44.52
N LEU A 1051 -5.39 27.86 43.23
CA LEU A 1051 -6.30 27.05 42.40
C LEU A 1051 -5.74 25.63 42.22
N CYS A 1052 -6.61 24.69 41.90
CA CYS A 1052 -6.24 23.33 41.54
C CYS A 1052 -6.57 23.05 40.07
N ASN A 1053 -5.63 22.41 39.36
CA ASN A 1053 -5.85 22.03 37.97
C ASN A 1053 -6.81 20.84 37.90
N ILE A 1054 -8.10 21.13 37.76
CA ILE A 1054 -9.18 20.18 37.59
C ILE A 1054 -9.77 20.43 36.21
N SER A 1055 -9.61 19.47 35.31
CA SER A 1055 -10.14 19.54 33.96
C SER A 1055 -11.67 19.58 33.96
N ASP A 1056 -12.24 20.24 32.95
CA ASP A 1056 -13.64 20.06 32.61
C ASP A 1056 -13.87 18.61 32.11
N CYS A 1057 -15.01 18.00 32.42
CA CYS A 1057 -15.31 16.63 31.98
C CYS A 1057 -15.59 16.62 30.46
N GLU A 1058 -14.90 15.77 29.69
CA GLU A 1058 -14.89 15.84 28.21
C GLU A 1058 -16.20 15.41 27.51
N THR A 1059 -17.28 15.14 28.25
CA THR A 1059 -18.62 14.91 27.68
C THR A 1059 -19.73 15.59 28.49
N PRO A 1060 -20.70 16.24 27.83
CA PRO A 1060 -22.05 16.41 28.38
C PRO A 1060 -22.65 15.02 28.65
N PRO A 1061 -22.95 14.67 29.90
CA PRO A 1061 -23.37 13.32 30.26
C PRO A 1061 -24.81 13.06 29.79
N LEU A 1062 -24.96 11.98 29.01
CA LEU A 1062 -26.22 11.29 28.65
C LEU A 1062 -27.44 12.21 28.43
N GLU A 1063 -27.89 12.33 27.17
CA GLU A 1063 -29.19 12.94 26.83
C GLU A 1063 -30.42 12.12 27.27
N CYS A 1064 -30.25 11.23 28.26
CA CYS A 1064 -31.30 10.46 28.90
C CYS A 1064 -31.05 10.36 30.42
N LEU A 1065 -32.13 10.27 31.20
CA LEU A 1065 -32.11 10.07 32.65
C LEU A 1065 -31.80 8.60 32.97
N PRO A 1066 -30.64 8.26 33.56
CA PRO A 1066 -30.27 6.89 33.83
C PRO A 1066 -31.09 6.30 35.01
N LYS A 1067 -31.25 4.98 35.03
CA LYS A 1067 -32.09 4.25 36.01
C LYS A 1067 -31.76 4.53 37.49
N ASN A 1068 -30.55 4.98 37.80
CA ASN A 1068 -30.09 5.33 39.14
C ASN A 1068 -30.29 6.81 39.52
N ASP A 1069 -30.65 7.68 38.57
CA ASP A 1069 -31.12 9.05 38.81
C ASP A 1069 -32.36 9.38 37.96
N PRO A 1070 -33.52 8.76 38.26
CA PRO A 1070 -34.75 8.94 37.49
C PRO A 1070 -35.39 10.33 37.67
N LYS A 1071 -34.77 11.23 38.45
CA LYS A 1071 -35.18 12.65 38.56
C LYS A 1071 -34.19 13.61 37.88
N GLY A 1072 -33.04 13.13 37.42
CA GLY A 1072 -32.02 13.96 36.77
C GLY A 1072 -31.36 15.00 37.69
N LYS A 1073 -31.17 14.71 38.99
CA LYS A 1073 -30.41 15.59 39.90
C LYS A 1073 -28.94 15.76 39.49
N LYS A 1074 -28.38 14.79 38.76
CA LYS A 1074 -27.07 14.81 38.10
C LYS A 1074 -27.19 14.97 36.57
N TYR A 1075 -28.37 15.27 36.02
CA TYR A 1075 -28.52 15.52 34.58
C TYR A 1075 -27.83 16.83 34.18
N PHE A 1076 -27.03 16.75 33.11
CA PHE A 1076 -26.19 17.85 32.66
C PHE A 1076 -26.08 17.93 31.12
N GLY A 1077 -26.92 17.18 30.40
CA GLY A 1077 -27.01 17.22 28.93
C GLY A 1077 -27.58 18.54 28.40
N THR A 1078 -27.72 18.64 27.07
CA THR A 1078 -27.95 19.88 26.33
C THR A 1078 -29.42 20.14 25.97
N MET A 1079 -30.38 19.41 26.55
CA MET A 1079 -31.81 19.70 26.35
C MET A 1079 -32.12 21.15 26.77
N SER A 1080 -32.65 21.96 25.84
CA SER A 1080 -32.89 23.41 26.03
C SER A 1080 -34.33 23.83 25.67
N VAL A 1081 -35.27 22.89 25.73
CA VAL A 1081 -36.67 23.06 25.36
C VAL A 1081 -37.57 22.37 26.39
N ALA A 1082 -38.58 23.09 26.87
CA ALA A 1082 -39.58 22.56 27.80
C ALA A 1082 -40.51 21.54 27.13
N LYS A 1083 -41.18 20.68 27.92
CA LYS A 1083 -42.11 19.65 27.42
C LYS A 1083 -43.30 20.21 26.60
N THR A 1084 -43.57 21.50 26.73
CA THR A 1084 -44.60 22.26 25.99
C THR A 1084 -44.14 22.70 24.59
N GLY A 1085 -42.84 22.61 24.29
CA GLY A 1085 -42.21 23.20 23.11
C GLY A 1085 -41.73 24.64 23.32
N ASP A 1086 -41.94 25.24 24.51
CA ASP A 1086 -41.38 26.56 24.84
C ASP A 1086 -39.83 26.46 24.95
N PRO A 1087 -39.05 27.32 24.25
CA PRO A 1087 -37.60 27.38 24.45
C PRO A 1087 -37.24 27.84 25.87
N CYS A 1088 -36.13 27.33 26.41
CA CYS A 1088 -35.62 27.76 27.71
C CYS A 1088 -34.99 29.17 27.65
N GLN A 1089 -35.26 29.99 28.67
CA GLN A 1089 -34.54 31.22 28.99
C GLN A 1089 -33.15 30.87 29.57
N ARG A 1090 -32.12 31.65 29.24
CA ARG A 1090 -30.78 31.47 29.82
C ARG A 1090 -30.78 31.75 31.32
N TRP A 1091 -30.03 30.98 32.09
CA TRP A 1091 -29.93 31.12 33.56
C TRP A 1091 -29.28 32.44 34.01
N ASP A 1092 -28.50 33.09 33.15
CA ASP A 1092 -27.94 34.44 33.36
C ASP A 1092 -28.87 35.60 32.93
N SER A 1093 -29.91 35.31 32.14
CA SER A 1093 -30.88 36.32 31.68
C SER A 1093 -31.89 36.63 32.77
N GLN A 1094 -32.21 37.90 32.97
CA GLN A 1094 -33.31 38.37 33.81
C GLN A 1094 -34.60 38.66 33.00
N THR A 1095 -34.64 38.24 31.73
CA THR A 1095 -35.79 38.48 30.83
C THR A 1095 -36.10 37.24 29.96
N PRO A 1096 -37.40 36.93 29.71
CA PRO A 1096 -38.59 37.64 30.17
C PRO A 1096 -38.90 37.53 31.67
N HIS A 1097 -38.30 36.58 32.41
CA HIS A 1097 -38.58 36.38 33.84
C HIS A 1097 -37.37 36.70 34.72
N GLU A 1098 -37.54 37.53 35.75
CA GLU A 1098 -36.48 37.79 36.74
C GLU A 1098 -36.31 36.59 37.71
N HIS A 1099 -35.06 36.22 38.02
CA HIS A 1099 -34.72 35.11 38.94
C HIS A 1099 -33.27 35.19 39.49
N SER A 1100 -33.10 34.97 40.79
CA SER A 1100 -31.82 35.00 41.49
C SER A 1100 -31.16 33.61 41.58
N PHE A 1101 -30.80 33.02 40.43
CA PHE A 1101 -30.28 31.64 40.34
C PHE A 1101 -28.83 31.58 39.83
N ASP A 1102 -28.01 32.51 40.33
CA ASP A 1102 -26.69 32.89 39.83
C ASP A 1102 -25.70 31.71 39.65
N LYS A 1103 -25.89 30.61 40.38
CA LYS A 1103 -25.05 29.39 40.34
C LYS A 1103 -25.13 28.59 39.04
N LEU A 1104 -26.11 28.85 38.17
CA LEU A 1104 -26.24 28.21 36.86
C LEU A 1104 -25.86 29.16 35.71
N SER A 1105 -25.24 30.30 35.99
CA SER A 1105 -24.89 31.31 34.97
C SER A 1105 -23.92 30.80 33.88
N ASP A 1106 -23.18 29.72 34.13
CA ASP A 1106 -22.33 29.04 33.13
C ASP A 1106 -23.04 27.88 32.39
N GLN A 1107 -24.34 27.65 32.65
CA GLN A 1107 -25.14 26.55 32.09
C GLN A 1107 -26.06 26.96 30.93
N GLU A 1108 -25.77 28.09 30.29
CA GLU A 1108 -26.51 28.59 29.11
C GLU A 1108 -28.03 28.63 29.37
N ASN A 1109 -28.85 27.93 28.59
CA ASN A 1109 -30.29 27.73 28.82
C ASN A 1109 -30.67 26.24 28.96
N TYR A 1110 -29.73 25.38 29.34
CA TYR A 1110 -29.99 23.94 29.42
C TYR A 1110 -30.85 23.58 30.65
N CYS A 1111 -31.69 22.56 30.52
CA CYS A 1111 -32.52 22.07 31.61
C CYS A 1111 -31.66 21.47 32.73
N ARG A 1112 -31.97 21.81 33.98
CA ARG A 1112 -31.22 21.38 35.18
C ARG A 1112 -32.18 21.00 36.31
N ASN A 1113 -31.69 20.27 37.31
CA ASN A 1113 -32.45 19.91 38.52
C ASN A 1113 -31.58 20.06 39.79
N SER A 1114 -30.90 21.20 39.92
CA SER A 1114 -29.91 21.46 40.97
C SER A 1114 -30.55 21.77 42.34
N ASP A 1115 -31.81 22.18 42.36
CA ASP A 1115 -32.69 22.24 43.53
C ASP A 1115 -33.27 20.86 43.87
N GLY A 1116 -33.49 20.02 42.86
CA GLY A 1116 -33.80 18.61 43.03
C GLY A 1116 -35.29 18.32 43.20
N ASP A 1117 -36.12 19.04 42.43
CA ASP A 1117 -37.54 18.77 42.18
C ASP A 1117 -37.72 17.47 41.36
N ASN A 1118 -38.87 17.27 40.72
CA ASN A 1118 -39.34 15.98 40.23
C ASN A 1118 -38.73 15.53 38.88
N ALA A 1119 -38.29 16.47 38.06
CA ALA A 1119 -37.55 16.26 36.81
C ALA A 1119 -36.76 17.54 36.48
N PRO A 1120 -35.80 17.53 35.54
CA PRO A 1120 -35.11 18.74 35.13
C PRO A 1120 -36.04 19.74 34.45
N TRP A 1121 -35.81 21.02 34.71
CA TRP A 1121 -36.66 22.14 34.32
C TRP A 1121 -35.82 23.33 33.87
N CYS A 1122 -36.49 24.34 33.30
CA CYS A 1122 -35.90 25.64 32.99
C CYS A 1122 -36.95 26.75 33.14
N TYR A 1123 -36.50 28.00 33.31
CA TYR A 1123 -37.33 29.16 32.99
C TYR A 1123 -37.56 29.19 31.46
N THR A 1124 -38.72 29.64 30.99
CA THR A 1124 -39.02 29.63 29.53
C THR A 1124 -39.02 31.03 28.92
N THR A 1125 -38.78 31.15 27.61
CA THR A 1125 -38.88 32.42 26.88
C THR A 1125 -40.33 32.88 26.67
N ASN A 1126 -41.32 32.09 27.08
CA ASN A 1126 -42.73 32.43 26.98
C ASN A 1126 -43.17 33.26 28.21
N LYS A 1127 -43.74 34.45 27.96
CA LYS A 1127 -44.12 35.40 29.02
C LYS A 1127 -45.27 34.90 29.90
N ASP A 1128 -46.12 34.02 29.37
CA ASP A 1128 -47.26 33.47 30.10
C ASP A 1128 -46.92 32.15 30.82
N ASN A 1129 -45.76 31.55 30.54
CA ASN A 1129 -45.28 30.30 31.13
C ASN A 1129 -43.89 30.48 31.79
N ARG A 1130 -43.86 30.84 33.08
CA ARG A 1130 -42.61 31.25 33.76
C ARG A 1130 -41.49 30.20 33.74
N TRP A 1131 -41.84 28.95 34.01
CA TRP A 1131 -40.90 27.83 34.05
C TRP A 1131 -41.66 26.53 33.77
N GLU A 1132 -40.98 25.53 33.22
CA GLU A 1132 -41.58 24.24 32.89
C GLU A 1132 -40.51 23.14 32.86
N TYR A 1133 -40.95 21.90 33.11
CA TYR A 1133 -40.14 20.68 33.04
C TYR A 1133 -39.80 20.30 31.59
N CYS A 1134 -38.64 19.67 31.40
CA CYS A 1134 -38.16 19.24 30.09
C CYS A 1134 -38.39 17.73 29.86
N ALA A 1135 -38.74 17.35 28.64
CA ALA A 1135 -39.11 15.97 28.27
C ALA A 1135 -37.89 15.09 27.95
N ILE A 1136 -36.99 14.92 28.93
CA ILE A 1136 -35.77 14.13 28.77
C ILE A 1136 -36.13 12.63 28.82
N PRO A 1137 -35.71 11.79 27.85
CA PRO A 1137 -35.99 10.35 27.84
C PRO A 1137 -35.27 9.61 28.97
N HIS A 1138 -35.64 8.36 29.26
CA HIS A 1138 -34.91 7.49 30.20
C HIS A 1138 -33.96 6.53 29.49
N CYS A 1139 -32.86 6.18 30.16
CA CYS A 1139 -31.96 5.08 29.79
C CYS A 1139 -32.31 3.79 30.55
#